data_AF-A0A3D0P0S5-F1
#
_entry.id   AF-A0A3D0P0S5-F1
#
_cell.length_a   1.000
_cell.length_b   1.000
_cell.length_c   1.000
_cell.angle_alpha   90.00
_cell.angle_beta   90.00
_cell.angle_gamma   90.00
#
_symmetry.space_group_name_H-M   'P 1'
#
loop_
_entity.id
_entity.type
_entity.pdbx_description
1 polymer ?
#
loop_
_entity_poly.entity_id
_entity_poly.type
_entity_poly.pdbx_seq_one_letter_code
_entity_poly.pdbx_strand_id
1 'polypeptide(L)'
;MPIRRVILYSNGVAYIERRGVVTGNAEVNLSFKQSQVDDVLKSMVVLDLGQGRIGAVSYNSSQPASARTAEIPFSIDSETEDSDQSMGGLAGVLAQLQGARILVTSSKGTHAGSILTVEKIALTKTKDSEKTTLPSLHRLVIASESGEIISVELSDVRSIKLLEDGTRRNINEFANATASTRLRDAKTISIASTGSGTREMIVSYVVSAPIWKTTYRVVLGDDGKPFFQGWAIVDNVSDESWDNVQLSLVSGSPVSFIQNLQKPLYRYRPIIPIPDDLNLDPQIYDAEESGSGVGYGSGSGVGSGSGSGGGTGTVDVSGNRITSNFMSLLPGAQTSLSDALQAGTSGVETAATGRELGDLFEYRIEAPVSVERNRSALIPIVQTRMEGERVSIYNESARKDRPMGGMMLSNTTPLTFEGGSLTVLDGDAYAGEALMERLKPKERRLISFALDLGTRVSTKSETDLRPVQLIKVVNGVFQAHYFRQDKKTYTLSNQTDKVKTVYIEHPVRVNWELAESSTKPETVTERYYRFRVVLEPFAAAVVPVVEQLGQMDSYQLASFSQQQLDLFISRRYIDAALRQRLEKLIALRGSIDLVSQKMQLLTAEVTSITQDQARFRENIESLAKTPEAKQLITRYIAKANEQETRLEQIEAERKAAQAEKERLERELSVEIKNFEVK
;
A
#
# COMPACT_ATOMS: atom_id res chain seq x y z
N MET A 1 -11.62 34.22 -21.46
CA MET A 1 -12.18 34.50 -20.12
C MET A 1 -11.14 34.13 -19.06
N PRO A 2 -10.74 35.06 -18.18
CA PRO A 2 -9.69 34.81 -17.18
C PRO A 2 -10.16 33.87 -16.06
N ILE A 3 -9.21 33.14 -15.48
CA ILE A 3 -9.39 32.39 -14.24
C ILE A 3 -9.55 33.38 -13.08
N ARG A 4 -10.55 33.18 -12.22
CA ARG A 4 -10.80 34.02 -11.04
C ARG A 4 -10.74 33.25 -9.73
N ARG A 5 -10.99 31.94 -9.75
CA ARG A 5 -10.93 31.10 -8.56
C ARG A 5 -10.30 29.74 -8.90
N VAL A 6 -9.44 29.28 -7.99
CA VAL A 6 -8.78 27.97 -8.06
C VAL A 6 -8.95 27.30 -6.71
N ILE A 7 -9.47 26.07 -6.70
CA ILE A 7 -9.52 25.24 -5.50
C ILE A 7 -8.71 23.97 -5.79
N LEU A 8 -7.68 23.72 -4.98
CA LEU A 8 -6.82 22.54 -5.12
C LEU A 8 -7.19 21.50 -4.08
N TYR A 9 -7.37 20.26 -4.50
CA TYR A 9 -7.73 19.15 -3.63
C TYR A 9 -6.55 18.20 -3.45
N SER A 10 -6.41 17.61 -2.26
CA SER A 10 -5.34 16.65 -1.96
C SER A 10 -5.43 15.32 -2.74
N ASN A 11 -6.53 15.05 -3.44
CA ASN A 11 -6.69 13.89 -4.33
C ASN A 11 -6.17 14.13 -5.76
N GLY A 12 -5.58 15.30 -6.05
CA GLY A 12 -4.97 15.59 -7.35
C GLY A 12 -5.94 16.15 -8.40
N VAL A 13 -6.99 16.85 -7.96
CA VAL A 13 -7.86 17.62 -8.87
C VAL A 13 -7.88 19.09 -8.48
N ALA A 14 -8.13 19.94 -9.48
CA ALA A 14 -8.36 21.36 -9.29
C ALA A 14 -9.76 21.74 -9.82
N TYR A 15 -10.53 22.45 -9.01
CA TYR A 15 -11.72 23.17 -9.49
C TYR A 15 -11.30 24.56 -9.94
N ILE A 16 -11.64 24.89 -11.18
CA ILE A 16 -11.31 26.17 -11.82
C ILE A 16 -12.61 26.90 -12.13
N GLU A 17 -12.69 28.17 -11.73
CA GLU A 17 -13.77 29.08 -12.11
C GLU A 17 -13.21 30.22 -12.96
N ARG A 18 -13.78 30.40 -14.15
CA ARG A 18 -13.50 31.51 -15.06
C ARG A 18 -14.69 32.46 -15.06
N ARG A 19 -14.41 33.77 -15.04
CA ARG A 19 -15.43 34.81 -15.20
C ARG A 19 -15.02 35.80 -16.26
N GLY A 20 -15.99 36.21 -17.07
CA GLY A 20 -15.76 37.18 -18.13
C GLY A 20 -17.07 37.73 -18.66
N VAL A 21 -16.96 38.83 -19.40
CA VAL A 21 -18.11 39.53 -19.95
C VAL A 21 -18.24 39.19 -21.43
N VAL A 22 -19.46 38.90 -21.88
CA VAL A 22 -19.81 38.68 -23.29
C VAL A 22 -20.84 39.71 -23.75
N THR A 23 -20.93 39.95 -25.06
CA THR A 23 -21.88 40.92 -25.63
C THR A 23 -22.68 40.28 -26.75
N GLY A 24 -24.01 40.48 -26.77
CA GLY A 24 -24.88 39.96 -27.82
C GLY A 24 -24.80 38.43 -27.94
N ASN A 25 -24.90 37.89 -29.15
CA ASN A 25 -24.58 36.47 -29.36
C ASN A 25 -23.05 36.30 -29.32
N ALA A 26 -22.59 35.34 -28.52
CA ALA A 26 -21.17 35.14 -28.29
C ALA A 26 -20.80 33.66 -28.34
N GLU A 27 -19.59 33.40 -28.80
CA GLU A 27 -18.96 32.08 -28.76
C GLU A 27 -17.69 32.18 -27.90
N VAL A 28 -17.63 31.40 -26.83
CA VAL A 28 -16.50 31.36 -25.91
C VAL A 28 -15.68 30.12 -26.19
N ASN A 29 -14.43 30.30 -26.63
CA ASN A 29 -13.49 29.22 -26.92
C ASN A 29 -12.52 29.04 -25.74
N LEU A 30 -12.47 27.83 -25.19
CA LEU A 30 -11.55 27.44 -24.12
C LEU A 30 -10.66 26.29 -24.59
N SER A 31 -9.36 26.39 -24.31
CA SER A 31 -8.37 25.38 -24.71
C SER A 31 -7.93 24.53 -23.52
N PHE A 32 -7.83 23.22 -23.72
CA PHE A 32 -7.53 22.24 -22.68
C PHE A 32 -6.53 21.20 -23.16
N LYS A 33 -5.76 20.62 -22.25
CA LYS A 33 -4.92 19.46 -22.59
C LYS A 33 -5.79 18.26 -22.96
N GLN A 34 -5.36 17.44 -23.92
CA GLN A 34 -6.07 16.21 -24.31
C GLN A 34 -6.44 15.32 -23.11
N SER A 35 -5.55 15.23 -22.12
CA SER A 35 -5.75 14.48 -20.87
C SER A 35 -6.79 15.07 -19.93
N GLN A 36 -7.14 16.36 -20.09
CA GLN A 36 -8.07 17.08 -19.20
C GLN A 36 -9.50 17.10 -19.74
N VAL A 37 -9.68 16.93 -21.06
CA VAL A 37 -10.99 17.13 -21.71
C VAL A 37 -12.06 16.20 -21.14
N ASP A 38 -11.74 14.95 -20.80
CA ASP A 38 -12.71 14.03 -20.18
C ASP A 38 -13.23 14.56 -18.84
N ASP A 39 -12.35 15.03 -17.97
CA ASP A 39 -12.72 15.60 -16.66
C ASP A 39 -13.52 16.89 -16.83
N VAL A 40 -13.12 17.72 -17.80
CA VAL A 40 -13.82 18.97 -18.14
C VAL A 40 -15.22 18.68 -18.66
N LEU A 41 -15.39 17.77 -19.61
CA LEU A 41 -16.71 17.40 -20.14
C LEU A 41 -17.62 16.81 -19.06
N LYS A 42 -17.06 16.02 -18.13
CA LYS A 42 -17.80 15.44 -17.00
C LYS A 42 -18.31 16.48 -16.00
N SER A 43 -17.58 17.59 -15.83
CA SER A 43 -17.76 18.49 -14.69
C SER A 43 -18.12 19.94 -15.06
N MET A 44 -18.09 20.30 -16.35
CA MET A 44 -18.30 21.67 -16.79
C MET A 44 -19.71 22.17 -16.42
N VAL A 45 -19.74 23.33 -15.77
CA VAL A 45 -20.94 24.10 -15.49
C VAL A 45 -20.77 25.47 -16.15
N VAL A 46 -21.77 25.88 -16.91
CA VAL A 46 -21.81 27.18 -17.60
C VAL A 46 -23.03 27.94 -17.11
N LEU A 47 -22.81 29.17 -16.65
CA LEU A 47 -23.87 30.06 -16.17
C LEU A 47 -23.76 31.41 -16.89
N ASP A 48 -24.91 31.93 -17.33
CA ASP A 48 -25.05 33.30 -17.81
C ASP A 48 -25.85 34.09 -16.76
N LEU A 49 -25.22 35.11 -16.17
CA LEU A 49 -25.82 35.91 -15.10
C LEU A 49 -26.71 37.05 -15.63
N GLY A 50 -26.75 37.26 -16.95
CA GLY A 50 -27.59 38.27 -17.62
C GLY A 50 -28.83 37.70 -18.29
N GLN A 51 -29.30 36.51 -17.87
CA GLN A 51 -30.44 35.79 -18.48
C GLN A 51 -30.24 35.37 -19.96
N GLY A 52 -28.99 35.31 -20.44
CA GLY A 52 -28.69 34.69 -21.73
C GLY A 52 -28.98 33.19 -21.74
N ARG A 53 -29.24 32.62 -22.91
CA ARG A 53 -29.42 31.18 -23.10
C ARG A 53 -28.11 30.55 -23.56
N ILE A 54 -27.62 29.60 -22.78
CA ILE A 54 -26.47 28.75 -23.15
C ILE A 54 -26.92 27.78 -24.23
N GLY A 55 -26.23 27.81 -25.37
CA GLY A 55 -26.41 26.91 -26.49
C GLY A 55 -25.58 25.64 -26.35
N ALA A 56 -25.33 24.96 -27.48
CA ALA A 56 -24.51 23.75 -27.49
C ALA A 56 -23.06 24.05 -27.07
N VAL A 57 -22.49 23.12 -26.29
CA VAL A 57 -21.05 23.04 -26.04
C VAL A 57 -20.48 22.05 -27.05
N SER A 58 -19.65 22.52 -27.98
CA SER A 58 -19.05 21.71 -29.03
C SER A 58 -17.56 21.49 -28.78
N TYR A 59 -17.04 20.34 -29.22
CA TYR A 59 -15.63 20.01 -29.15
C TYR A 59 -15.24 19.15 -30.36
N ASN A 60 -13.98 19.25 -30.79
CA ASN A 60 -13.48 18.47 -31.91
C ASN A 60 -13.27 16.99 -31.49
N SER A 61 -14.26 16.15 -31.77
CA SER A 61 -14.12 14.68 -31.70
C SER A 61 -13.01 14.24 -32.66
N SER A 62 -11.87 13.79 -32.13
CA SER A 62 -10.79 13.28 -32.98
C SER A 62 -10.92 11.78 -33.14
N GLN A 63 -11.25 11.34 -34.35
CA GLN A 63 -10.66 10.09 -34.83
C GLN A 63 -9.13 10.20 -34.72
N PRO A 64 -8.44 9.14 -34.22
CA PRO A 64 -6.99 9.11 -34.17
C PRO A 64 -6.39 9.49 -35.54
N ALA A 65 -5.27 10.20 -35.56
CA ALA A 65 -4.61 10.55 -36.82
C ALA A 65 -4.35 9.31 -37.69
N SER A 66 -4.02 8.16 -37.08
CA SER A 66 -3.89 6.88 -37.77
C SER A 66 -5.16 6.40 -38.46
N ALA A 67 -6.34 6.63 -37.88
CA ALA A 67 -7.62 6.27 -38.50
C ALA A 67 -7.92 7.17 -39.71
N ARG A 68 -7.63 8.47 -39.60
CA ARG A 68 -7.79 9.42 -40.72
C ARG A 68 -6.79 9.16 -41.84
N THR A 69 -5.55 8.83 -41.51
CA THR A 69 -4.53 8.46 -42.50
C THR A 69 -4.81 7.11 -43.15
N ALA A 70 -5.45 6.16 -42.46
CA ALA A 70 -5.82 4.86 -43.03
C ALA A 70 -6.92 4.95 -44.11
N GLU A 71 -7.71 6.02 -44.12
CA GLU A 71 -8.70 6.30 -45.18
C GLU A 71 -8.06 6.92 -46.43
N ILE A 72 -6.77 7.29 -46.39
CA ILE A 72 -6.04 7.89 -47.50
C ILE A 72 -5.40 6.76 -48.35
N PRO A 73 -5.56 6.76 -49.69
CA PRO A 73 -5.13 5.66 -50.55
C PRO A 73 -3.61 5.58 -50.77
N PHE A 74 -2.80 6.33 -50.01
CA PHE A 74 -1.35 6.28 -50.06
C PHE A 74 -0.74 6.48 -48.67
N SER A 75 0.41 5.85 -48.41
CA SER A 75 1.26 6.12 -47.25
C SER A 75 2.48 6.94 -47.67
N ILE A 76 2.93 7.84 -46.79
CA ILE A 76 4.21 8.52 -46.92
C ILE A 76 5.05 8.13 -45.71
N ASP A 77 6.02 7.25 -45.92
CA ASP A 77 6.96 6.85 -44.89
C ASP A 77 8.13 7.83 -44.82
N SER A 78 8.48 8.25 -43.60
CA SER A 78 9.65 9.07 -43.35
C SER A 78 10.87 8.15 -43.26
N GLU A 79 11.48 7.78 -44.38
CA GLU A 79 12.73 6.99 -44.35
C GLU A 79 13.96 7.87 -44.56
N THR A 80 14.94 7.64 -43.67
CA THR A 80 16.30 8.21 -43.67
C THR A 80 17.37 7.13 -43.90
N GLU A 81 17.00 5.88 -44.18
CA GLU A 81 17.94 4.78 -44.42
C GLU A 81 17.84 4.25 -45.85
N ASP A 82 18.97 4.38 -46.57
CA ASP A 82 19.19 3.87 -47.94
C ASP A 82 19.24 2.33 -47.90
N SER A 83 18.08 1.68 -47.86
CA SER A 83 17.98 0.22 -48.05
C SER A 83 17.49 -0.10 -49.47
N ASP A 84 18.10 -1.10 -50.12
CA ASP A 84 17.81 -1.48 -51.51
C ASP A 84 16.35 -1.92 -51.78
N GLN A 85 15.54 -2.06 -50.73
CA GLN A 85 14.12 -2.42 -50.77
C GLN A 85 13.16 -1.28 -50.42
N SER A 86 13.68 -0.09 -50.08
CA SER A 86 12.83 1.07 -49.76
C SER A 86 12.28 1.76 -51.02
N MET A 87 10.98 2.04 -51.00
CA MET A 87 10.29 2.94 -51.94
C MET A 87 9.94 4.25 -51.18
N GLY A 88 10.89 4.83 -50.45
CA GLY A 88 10.71 6.11 -49.75
C GLY A 88 10.78 7.33 -50.69
N GLY A 89 10.25 8.48 -50.24
CA GLY A 89 10.38 9.77 -50.93
C GLY A 89 9.45 9.99 -52.14
N LEU A 90 9.81 10.92 -53.03
CA LEU A 90 8.97 11.32 -54.18
C LEU A 90 8.63 10.14 -55.11
N ALA A 91 9.55 9.19 -55.29
CA ALA A 91 9.34 7.99 -56.09
C ALA A 91 8.24 7.08 -55.51
N GLY A 92 8.25 6.85 -54.20
CA GLY A 92 7.24 6.06 -53.50
C GLY A 92 5.85 6.65 -53.57
N VAL A 93 5.73 7.95 -53.35
CA VAL A 93 4.45 8.66 -53.42
C VAL A 93 3.89 8.59 -54.85
N LEU A 94 4.71 8.82 -55.87
CA LEU A 94 4.25 8.76 -57.26
C LEU A 94 3.90 7.34 -57.72
N ALA A 95 4.58 6.31 -57.22
CA ALA A 95 4.27 4.92 -57.51
C ALA A 95 2.87 4.52 -56.99
N GLN A 96 2.48 5.02 -55.82
CA GLN A 96 1.14 4.81 -55.24
C GLN A 96 0.04 5.63 -55.94
N LEU A 97 0.42 6.62 -56.75
CA LEU A 97 -0.50 7.47 -57.52
C LEU A 97 -0.59 7.05 -59.00
N GLN A 98 -0.36 5.77 -59.30
CA GLN A 98 -0.53 5.24 -60.65
C GLN A 98 -1.92 5.57 -61.20
N GLY A 99 -1.96 6.13 -62.42
CA GLY A 99 -3.18 6.63 -63.08
C GLY A 99 -3.47 8.12 -62.85
N ALA A 100 -2.93 8.74 -61.79
CA ALA A 100 -3.21 10.14 -61.48
C ALA A 100 -2.66 11.09 -62.55
N ARG A 101 -3.45 12.10 -62.93
CA ARG A 101 -3.03 13.15 -63.86
C ARG A 101 -2.12 14.19 -63.19
N ILE A 102 -0.95 14.40 -63.78
CA ILE A 102 0.08 15.30 -63.28
C ILE A 102 0.65 16.20 -64.37
N LEU A 103 1.21 17.33 -63.93
CA LEU A 103 2.06 18.21 -64.72
C LEU A 103 3.47 18.17 -64.09
N VAL A 104 4.43 17.59 -64.80
CA VAL A 104 5.82 17.43 -64.38
C VAL A 104 6.66 18.53 -65.02
N THR A 105 7.36 19.31 -64.22
CA THR A 105 8.35 20.30 -64.68
C THR A 105 9.73 19.77 -64.36
N SER A 106 10.54 19.55 -65.40
CA SER A 106 11.92 19.06 -65.31
C SER A 106 12.91 20.09 -65.87
N SER A 107 14.21 19.80 -65.76
CA SER A 107 15.27 20.55 -66.43
C SER A 107 15.12 20.60 -67.96
N LYS A 108 14.42 19.62 -68.56
CA LYS A 108 14.27 19.42 -70.00
C LYS A 108 12.93 19.93 -70.57
N GLY A 109 12.02 20.40 -69.72
CA GLY A 109 10.71 20.89 -70.15
C GLY A 109 9.59 20.53 -69.18
N THR A 110 8.37 20.95 -69.53
CA THR A 110 7.15 20.63 -68.78
C THR A 110 6.27 19.69 -69.58
N HIS A 111 5.80 18.62 -68.96
CA HIS A 111 4.99 17.58 -69.59
C HIS A 111 3.75 17.27 -68.74
N ALA A 112 2.59 17.13 -69.38
CA ALA A 112 1.34 16.76 -68.74
C ALA A 112 0.93 15.34 -69.16
N GLY A 113 0.46 14.54 -68.22
CA GLY A 113 0.03 13.16 -68.48
C GLY A 113 -0.39 12.40 -67.23
N SER A 114 -0.85 11.17 -67.42
CA SER A 114 -1.16 10.23 -66.33
C SER A 114 0.05 9.39 -65.97
N ILE A 115 0.29 9.16 -64.68
CA ILE A 115 1.38 8.30 -64.20
C ILE A 115 1.11 6.86 -64.67
N LEU A 116 2.02 6.29 -65.44
CA LEU A 116 1.97 4.87 -65.81
C LEU A 116 2.72 4.01 -64.79
N THR A 117 3.95 4.41 -64.45
CA THR A 117 4.81 3.67 -63.52
C THR A 117 5.98 4.55 -63.06
N VAL A 118 6.64 4.14 -61.98
CA VAL A 118 7.95 4.65 -61.55
C VAL A 118 8.95 3.49 -61.60
N GLU A 119 9.91 3.57 -62.51
CA GLU A 119 10.89 2.51 -62.73
C GLU A 119 12.14 2.75 -61.88
N LYS A 120 12.61 1.72 -61.18
CA LYS A 120 13.91 1.70 -60.49
C LYS A 120 14.96 1.09 -61.42
N ILE A 121 15.95 1.89 -61.81
CA ILE A 121 17.06 1.47 -62.67
C ILE A 121 18.30 1.27 -61.80
N ALA A 122 18.71 0.00 -61.64
CA ALA A 122 19.95 -0.34 -60.97
C ALA A 122 21.15 -0.06 -61.90
N LEU A 123 22.01 0.88 -61.50
CA LEU A 123 23.26 1.15 -62.20
C LEU A 123 24.31 0.15 -61.72
N THR A 124 24.84 -0.67 -62.63
CA THR A 124 25.99 -1.56 -62.33
C THR A 124 27.21 -1.04 -63.06
N LYS A 125 28.32 -0.80 -62.35
CA LYS A 125 29.64 -0.64 -62.97
C LYS A 125 30.39 -1.96 -62.82
N THR A 126 30.83 -2.55 -63.94
CA THR A 126 31.80 -3.64 -63.94
C THR A 126 33.17 -3.07 -64.30
N LYS A 127 34.07 -2.98 -63.32
CA LYS A 127 35.51 -2.84 -63.54
C LYS A 127 36.18 -3.90 -62.68
N ASP A 128 36.96 -4.78 -63.31
CA ASP A 128 37.76 -5.86 -62.69
C ASP A 128 37.13 -6.50 -61.44
N SER A 129 36.25 -7.48 -61.66
CA SER A 129 35.82 -8.51 -60.69
C SER A 129 35.23 -8.08 -59.34
N GLU A 130 35.02 -6.78 -59.07
CA GLU A 130 34.22 -6.30 -57.94
C GLU A 130 32.97 -5.56 -58.43
N LYS A 131 31.79 -6.08 -58.06
CA LYS A 131 30.49 -5.54 -58.46
C LYS A 131 30.11 -4.43 -57.47
N THR A 132 30.49 -3.17 -57.75
CA THR A 132 30.02 -2.04 -56.94
C THR A 132 28.62 -1.62 -57.39
N THR A 133 27.62 -1.80 -56.53
CA THR A 133 26.26 -1.28 -56.75
C THR A 133 26.28 0.24 -56.60
N LEU A 134 25.90 0.98 -57.66
CA LEU A 134 25.70 2.43 -57.60
C LEU A 134 24.27 2.75 -57.13
N PRO A 135 24.00 3.96 -56.58
CA PRO A 135 22.64 4.35 -56.20
C PRO A 135 21.68 4.21 -57.40
N SER A 136 20.52 3.60 -57.15
CA SER A 136 19.50 3.38 -58.17
C SER A 136 18.88 4.70 -58.63
N LEU A 137 18.77 4.89 -59.95
CA LEU A 137 18.04 6.02 -60.53
C LEU A 137 16.56 5.66 -60.66
N HIS A 138 15.68 6.64 -60.42
CA HIS A 138 14.24 6.46 -60.61
C HIS A 138 13.76 7.26 -61.83
N ARG A 139 12.99 6.62 -62.70
CA ARG A 139 12.33 7.28 -63.84
C ARG A 139 10.82 7.25 -63.69
N LEU A 140 10.21 8.42 -63.82
CA LEU A 140 8.77 8.57 -63.91
C LEU A 140 8.33 8.42 -65.36
N VAL A 141 7.44 7.48 -65.62
CA VAL A 141 6.85 7.28 -66.95
C VAL A 141 5.42 7.79 -66.93
N ILE A 142 5.11 8.73 -67.82
CA ILE A 142 3.76 9.30 -67.97
C ILE A 142 3.23 9.08 -69.39
N ALA A 143 1.93 8.86 -69.50
CA ALA A 143 1.21 8.89 -70.78
C ALA A 143 0.59 10.28 -70.98
N SER A 144 0.99 10.97 -72.05
CA SER A 144 0.36 12.23 -72.43
C SER A 144 -1.04 12.01 -73.01
N GLU A 145 -1.85 13.06 -73.03
CA GLU A 145 -3.17 13.01 -73.67
C GLU A 145 -3.10 12.87 -75.20
N SER A 146 -1.95 13.21 -75.81
CA SER A 146 -1.68 13.01 -77.24
C SER A 146 -1.29 11.56 -77.58
N GLY A 147 -1.20 10.67 -76.59
CA GLY A 147 -0.81 9.26 -76.77
C GLY A 147 0.71 9.03 -76.76
N GLU A 148 1.51 10.03 -76.40
CA GLU A 148 2.96 9.89 -76.26
C GLU A 148 3.31 9.34 -74.86
N ILE A 149 4.30 8.45 -74.80
CA ILE A 149 4.85 7.98 -73.53
C ILE A 149 6.14 8.75 -73.27
N ILE A 150 6.17 9.47 -72.15
CA ILE A 150 7.27 10.36 -71.78
C ILE A 150 7.94 9.82 -70.53
N SER A 151 9.25 9.63 -70.59
CA SER A 151 10.07 9.20 -69.45
C SER A 151 10.89 10.37 -68.93
N VAL A 152 10.72 10.69 -67.64
CA VAL A 152 11.40 11.79 -66.95
C VAL A 152 12.21 11.21 -65.79
N GLU A 153 13.51 11.52 -65.74
CA GLU A 153 14.34 11.12 -64.60
C GLU A 153 13.93 11.93 -63.35
N LEU A 154 13.65 11.25 -62.23
CA LEU A 154 13.17 11.93 -61.02
C LEU A 154 14.20 12.89 -60.42
N SER A 155 15.50 12.65 -60.65
CA SER A 155 16.60 13.56 -60.28
C SER A 155 16.52 14.91 -61.02
N ASP A 156 15.92 14.95 -62.21
CA ASP A 156 15.75 16.14 -63.06
C ASP A 156 14.43 16.88 -62.78
N VAL A 157 13.55 16.34 -61.94
CA VAL A 157 12.22 16.92 -61.66
C VAL A 157 12.33 18.06 -60.65
N ARG A 158 11.84 19.24 -61.03
CA ARG A 158 11.78 20.43 -60.17
C ARG A 158 10.46 20.56 -59.42
N SER A 159 9.36 20.21 -60.07
CA SER A 159 8.04 20.25 -59.46
C SER A 159 7.08 19.30 -60.15
N ILE A 160 6.14 18.76 -59.39
CA ILE A 160 5.00 17.99 -59.90
C ILE A 160 3.73 18.64 -59.37
N LYS A 161 2.81 18.96 -60.28
CA LYS A 161 1.49 19.48 -59.93
C LYS A 161 0.44 18.43 -60.22
N LEU A 162 -0.31 18.04 -59.19
CA LEU A 162 -1.48 17.16 -59.33
C LEU A 162 -2.64 17.94 -59.96
N LEU A 163 -3.14 17.45 -61.09
CA LEU A 163 -4.19 18.11 -61.86
C LEU A 163 -5.59 17.78 -61.31
N GLU A 164 -5.77 16.61 -60.71
CA GLU A 164 -7.04 16.15 -60.13
C GLU A 164 -7.33 16.73 -58.74
N ASP A 165 -8.58 17.15 -58.52
CA ASP A 165 -9.03 17.74 -57.26
C ASP A 165 -9.09 16.74 -56.10
N GLY A 166 -9.48 15.48 -56.37
CA GLY A 166 -9.56 14.42 -55.35
C GLY A 166 -8.19 14.11 -54.75
N THR A 167 -7.20 13.85 -55.61
CA THR A 167 -5.83 13.55 -55.20
C THR A 167 -5.18 14.72 -54.46
N ARG A 168 -5.45 15.96 -54.89
CA ARG A 168 -4.99 17.18 -54.19
C ARG A 168 -5.60 17.32 -52.80
N ARG A 169 -6.89 17.01 -52.63
CA ARG A 169 -7.55 16.99 -51.31
C ARG A 169 -6.91 15.95 -50.40
N ASN A 170 -6.66 14.75 -50.91
CA ASN A 170 -6.05 13.67 -50.13
C ASN A 170 -4.64 14.03 -49.64
N ILE A 171 -3.79 14.68 -50.46
CA ILE A 171 -2.48 15.18 -50.02
C ILE A 171 -2.60 16.28 -48.96
N ASN A 172 -3.53 17.22 -49.14
CA ASN A 172 -3.76 18.26 -48.15
C ASN A 172 -4.30 17.70 -46.84
N GLU A 173 -5.15 16.68 -46.89
CA GLU A 173 -5.68 15.98 -45.73
C GLU A 173 -4.59 15.19 -45.00
N PHE A 174 -3.72 14.48 -45.73
CA PHE A 174 -2.53 13.82 -45.16
C PHE A 174 -1.61 14.82 -44.46
N ALA A 175 -1.32 15.96 -45.11
CA ALA A 175 -0.47 17.02 -44.55
C ALA A 175 -1.10 17.63 -43.29
N ASN A 176 -2.41 17.89 -43.30
CA ASN A 176 -3.15 18.41 -42.16
C ASN A 176 -3.25 17.40 -41.00
N ALA A 177 -3.48 16.11 -41.29
CA ALA A 177 -3.49 15.05 -40.29
C ALA A 177 -2.12 14.91 -39.63
N THR A 178 -1.04 14.92 -40.41
CA THR A 178 0.35 14.88 -39.92
C THR A 178 0.72 16.13 -39.13
N ALA A 179 0.34 17.32 -39.59
CA ALA A 179 0.54 18.57 -38.86
C ALA A 179 -0.23 18.61 -37.53
N SER A 180 -1.48 18.10 -37.51
CA SER A 180 -2.27 17.97 -36.28
C SER A 180 -1.64 17.02 -35.25
N THR A 181 -0.78 16.10 -35.72
CA THR A 181 -0.02 15.18 -34.87
C THR A 181 1.20 15.87 -34.22
N ARG A 182 1.66 17.00 -34.75
CA ARG A 182 2.71 17.86 -34.14
C ARG A 182 2.12 18.87 -33.15
N LEU A 183 0.87 19.31 -33.37
CA LEU A 183 0.10 20.18 -32.47
C LEU A 183 -0.55 19.41 -31.30
N ARG A 184 -0.10 18.18 -31.02
CA ARG A 184 -0.51 17.39 -29.86
C ARG A 184 -0.34 18.24 -28.61
N ASP A 185 -1.45 18.79 -28.12
CA ASP A 185 -1.83 18.75 -26.71
C ASP A 185 -3.09 19.57 -26.47
N ALA A 186 -3.45 20.52 -27.33
CA ALA A 186 -4.59 21.42 -27.10
C ALA A 186 -5.88 21.02 -27.83
N LYS A 187 -6.97 20.86 -27.08
CA LYS A 187 -8.35 20.69 -27.57
C LYS A 187 -9.17 21.93 -27.22
N THR A 188 -9.87 22.47 -28.22
CA THR A 188 -10.78 23.60 -28.02
C THR A 188 -12.18 23.09 -27.74
N ILE A 189 -12.79 23.59 -26.67
CA ILE A 189 -14.22 23.47 -26.36
C ILE A 189 -14.84 24.84 -26.59
N SER A 190 -15.89 24.88 -27.41
CA SER A 190 -16.60 26.09 -27.82
C SER A 190 -17.97 26.12 -27.17
N ILE A 191 -18.29 27.21 -26.48
CA ILE A 191 -19.54 27.41 -25.75
C ILE A 191 -20.31 28.53 -26.46
N ALA A 192 -21.43 28.17 -27.09
CA ALA A 192 -22.32 29.17 -27.67
C ALA A 192 -23.22 29.79 -26.59
N SER A 193 -23.39 31.11 -26.60
CA SER A 193 -24.34 31.84 -25.76
C SER A 193 -25.14 32.83 -26.61
N THR A 194 -26.46 32.82 -26.44
CA THR A 194 -27.38 33.73 -27.12
C THR A 194 -28.03 34.69 -26.13
N GLY A 195 -28.10 35.97 -26.48
CA GLY A 195 -28.67 36.99 -25.60
C GLY A 195 -28.38 38.41 -26.10
N SER A 196 -28.82 39.40 -25.34
CA SER A 196 -28.66 40.81 -25.65
C SER A 196 -27.76 41.52 -24.64
N GLY A 197 -27.28 42.71 -25.00
CA GLY A 197 -26.48 43.56 -24.12
C GLY A 197 -25.16 42.94 -23.69
N THR A 198 -24.54 43.56 -22.69
CA THR A 198 -23.30 43.13 -22.05
C THR A 198 -23.65 42.35 -20.79
N ARG A 199 -23.16 41.11 -20.67
CA ARG A 199 -23.53 40.19 -19.59
C ARG A 199 -22.35 39.37 -19.10
N GLU A 200 -22.35 39.04 -17.81
CA GLU A 200 -21.31 38.22 -17.20
C GLU A 200 -21.63 36.73 -17.39
N MET A 201 -20.60 35.98 -17.78
CA MET A 201 -20.63 34.52 -17.86
C MET A 201 -19.64 33.92 -16.87
N ILE A 202 -20.03 32.78 -16.30
CA ILE A 202 -19.20 31.95 -15.44
C ILE A 202 -19.07 30.58 -16.10
N VAL A 203 -17.83 30.10 -16.21
CA VAL A 203 -17.55 28.72 -16.62
C VAL A 203 -16.70 28.09 -15.53
N SER A 204 -17.19 27.00 -14.94
CA SER A 204 -16.42 26.24 -13.96
C SER A 204 -16.29 24.78 -14.35
N TYR A 205 -15.16 24.17 -14.03
CA TYR A 205 -14.87 22.77 -14.38
C TYR A 205 -13.78 22.22 -13.46
N VAL A 206 -13.61 20.91 -13.48
CA VAL A 206 -12.55 20.19 -12.78
C VAL A 206 -11.52 19.69 -13.78
N VAL A 207 -10.24 19.82 -13.44
CA VAL A 207 -9.12 19.23 -14.19
C VAL A 207 -8.21 18.45 -13.25
N SER A 208 -7.48 17.48 -13.78
CA SER A 208 -6.34 16.89 -13.08
C SER A 208 -5.29 17.96 -12.77
N ALA A 209 -4.74 17.92 -11.56
CA ALA A 209 -3.74 18.85 -11.07
C ALA A 209 -2.79 18.17 -10.07
N PRO A 210 -1.55 18.66 -9.90
CA PRO A 210 -0.65 18.16 -8.88
C PRO A 210 -1.22 18.36 -7.48
N ILE A 211 -0.92 17.42 -6.58
CA ILE A 211 -1.30 17.50 -5.17
C ILE A 211 -0.49 18.63 -4.52
N TRP A 212 -1.20 19.56 -3.86
CA TRP A 212 -0.59 20.58 -3.02
C TRP A 212 -0.03 19.95 -1.74
N LYS A 213 1.10 20.45 -1.25
CA LYS A 213 1.83 19.86 -0.11
C LYS A 213 1.97 20.88 1.01
N THR A 214 2.00 20.44 2.25
CA THR A 214 2.34 21.31 3.39
C THR A 214 3.76 21.11 3.87
N THR A 215 4.36 22.20 4.32
CA THR A 215 5.64 22.19 5.01
C THR A 215 5.64 23.25 6.10
N TYR A 216 6.23 22.92 7.23
CA TYR A 216 6.18 23.70 8.45
C TYR A 216 7.58 24.02 8.94
N ARG A 217 7.71 25.15 9.62
CA ARG A 217 8.88 25.51 10.42
C ARG A 217 8.44 25.78 11.84
N VAL A 218 9.17 25.23 12.80
CA VAL A 218 9.05 25.57 14.21
C VAL A 218 10.33 26.19 14.69
N VAL A 219 10.21 27.34 15.34
CA VAL A 219 11.28 27.95 16.12
C VAL A 219 10.97 27.71 17.59
N LEU A 220 11.85 26.99 18.28
CA LEU A 220 11.82 26.81 19.72
C LEU A 220 12.61 27.96 20.36
N GLY A 221 11.90 28.90 20.98
CA GLY A 221 12.50 29.99 21.75
C GLY A 221 12.84 29.59 23.19
N ASP A 222 13.59 30.45 23.87
CA ASP A 222 13.99 30.24 25.27
C ASP A 222 12.79 30.27 26.24
N ASP A 223 11.69 30.91 25.84
CA ASP A 223 10.41 30.95 26.57
C ASP A 223 9.62 29.62 26.49
N GLY A 224 10.11 28.66 25.71
CA GLY A 224 9.51 27.34 25.51
C GLY A 224 8.27 27.33 24.61
N LYS A 225 7.80 28.47 24.10
CA LYS A 225 6.60 28.53 23.26
C LYS A 225 6.98 28.46 21.78
N PRO A 226 6.68 27.35 21.07
CA PRO A 226 7.03 27.21 19.67
C PRO A 226 6.32 28.27 18.81
N PHE A 227 7.11 28.98 18.02
CA PHE A 227 6.60 29.79 16.92
C PHE A 227 6.49 28.92 15.67
N PHE A 228 5.31 28.85 15.09
CA PHE A 228 4.98 27.95 13.99
C PHE A 228 4.68 28.74 12.73
N GLN A 229 5.29 28.33 11.62
CA GLN A 229 5.02 28.88 10.30
C GLN A 229 4.75 27.74 9.32
N GLY A 230 3.59 27.78 8.66
CA GLY A 230 3.19 26.79 7.67
C GLY A 230 3.03 27.39 6.29
N TRP A 231 3.46 26.62 5.31
CA TRP A 231 3.41 26.96 3.89
C TRP A 231 2.75 25.84 3.10
N ALA A 232 1.97 26.22 2.11
CA ALA A 232 1.48 25.33 1.07
C ALA A 232 2.35 25.48 -0.18
N ILE A 233 2.84 24.36 -0.69
CA ILE A 233 3.51 24.28 -1.99
C ILE A 233 2.44 23.96 -3.02
N VAL A 234 2.31 24.87 -3.98
CA VAL A 234 1.31 24.80 -5.06
C VAL A 234 2.01 24.85 -6.40
N ASP A 235 1.62 23.95 -7.30
CA ASP A 235 2.22 23.79 -8.62
C ASP A 235 1.21 24.20 -9.71
N ASN A 236 1.47 25.29 -10.44
CA ASN A 236 0.72 25.65 -11.64
C ASN A 236 1.35 24.98 -12.88
N VAL A 237 0.89 23.77 -13.21
CA VAL A 237 1.30 23.01 -14.41
C VAL A 237 0.37 23.26 -15.61
N SER A 238 -0.52 24.24 -15.50
CA SER A 238 -1.38 24.66 -16.60
C SER A 238 -0.62 25.57 -17.56
N ASP A 239 -1.14 25.71 -18.78
CA ASP A 239 -0.51 26.51 -19.82
C ASP A 239 -0.85 28.01 -19.71
N GLU A 240 -1.60 28.40 -18.67
CA GLU A 240 -2.04 29.78 -18.38
C GLU A 240 -1.54 30.23 -16.99
N SER A 241 -1.17 31.50 -16.87
CA SER A 241 -0.83 32.09 -15.58
C SER A 241 -2.10 32.28 -14.74
N TRP A 242 -1.98 32.10 -13.43
CA TRP A 242 -3.00 32.54 -12.49
C TRP A 242 -2.68 33.98 -12.14
N ASP A 243 -3.59 34.90 -12.46
CA ASP A 243 -3.42 36.33 -12.21
C ASP A 243 -4.47 36.82 -11.22
N ASN A 244 -4.05 37.10 -9.98
CA ASN A 244 -4.89 37.56 -8.87
C ASN A 244 -6.11 36.65 -8.63
N VAL A 245 -5.89 35.34 -8.53
CA VAL A 245 -6.96 34.37 -8.31
C VAL A 245 -7.26 34.21 -6.82
N GLN A 246 -8.53 33.98 -6.50
CA GLN A 246 -8.92 33.49 -5.18
C GLN A 246 -8.51 32.02 -5.07
N LEU A 247 -7.48 31.73 -4.27
CA LEU A 247 -6.98 30.37 -4.04
C LEU A 247 -7.64 29.76 -2.81
N SER A 248 -7.97 28.47 -2.89
CA SER A 248 -8.39 27.67 -1.73
C SER A 248 -7.74 26.28 -1.80
N LEU A 249 -7.27 25.79 -0.66
CA LEU A 249 -6.61 24.50 -0.54
C LEU A 249 -7.49 23.60 0.31
N VAL A 250 -8.03 22.55 -0.31
CA VAL A 250 -8.95 21.64 0.36
C VAL A 250 -8.22 20.35 0.69
N SER A 251 -8.28 20.04 1.97
CA SER A 251 -7.81 18.79 2.54
C SER A 251 -8.94 17.77 2.61
N GLY A 252 -8.65 16.57 2.12
CA GLY A 252 -9.48 15.39 2.15
C GLY A 252 -9.43 14.60 0.84
N SER A 253 -10.06 13.43 0.83
CA SER A 253 -9.97 12.48 -0.30
C SER A 253 -11.36 12.25 -0.93
N PRO A 254 -11.94 13.24 -1.62
CA PRO A 254 -13.15 12.97 -2.39
C PRO A 254 -12.84 11.98 -3.52
N VAL A 255 -13.81 11.12 -3.85
CA VAL A 255 -13.64 10.12 -4.91
C VAL A 255 -13.56 10.82 -6.27
N SER A 256 -12.51 10.55 -7.03
CA SER A 256 -12.33 11.01 -8.42
C SER A 256 -11.92 9.86 -9.32
N PHE A 257 -12.41 9.84 -10.56
CA PHE A 257 -12.10 8.81 -11.57
C PHE A 257 -12.09 9.41 -12.98
N ILE A 258 -11.27 8.84 -13.86
CA ILE A 258 -11.21 9.18 -15.28
C ILE A 258 -12.23 8.33 -16.03
N GLN A 259 -13.06 8.96 -16.85
CA GLN A 259 -14.00 8.29 -17.74
C GLN A 259 -13.76 8.80 -19.17
N ASN A 260 -13.54 7.89 -20.12
CA ASN A 260 -13.26 8.26 -21.51
C ASN A 260 -14.54 8.73 -22.22
N LEU A 261 -14.81 10.03 -22.18
CA LEU A 261 -16.00 10.67 -22.77
C LEU A 261 -15.71 11.22 -24.17
N GLN A 262 -14.45 11.48 -24.49
CA GLN A 262 -14.04 12.00 -25.79
C GLN A 262 -14.22 11.02 -26.95
N LYS A 263 -14.03 9.72 -26.69
CA LYS A 263 -14.19 8.69 -27.73
C LYS A 263 -15.66 8.33 -27.89
N PRO A 264 -16.19 8.32 -29.13
CA PRO A 264 -17.50 7.74 -29.39
C PRO A 264 -17.55 6.30 -28.89
N LEU A 265 -18.51 6.00 -28.02
CA LEU A 265 -18.76 4.64 -27.55
C LEU A 265 -19.72 3.95 -28.51
N TYR A 266 -19.21 3.00 -29.30
CA TYR A 266 -20.05 2.14 -30.13
C TYR A 266 -20.55 0.96 -29.30
N ARG A 267 -21.85 0.66 -29.39
CA ARG A 267 -22.37 -0.62 -28.89
C ARG A 267 -21.86 -1.73 -29.80
N TYR A 268 -21.39 -2.82 -29.20
CA TYR A 268 -21.13 -4.05 -29.92
C TYR A 268 -22.41 -4.49 -30.65
N ARG A 269 -22.35 -4.56 -31.98
CA ARG A 269 -23.39 -5.14 -32.81
C ARG A 269 -22.92 -6.53 -33.21
N PRO A 270 -23.56 -7.62 -32.74
CA PRO A 270 -23.24 -8.94 -33.23
C PRO A 270 -23.54 -9.00 -34.73
N ILE A 271 -22.58 -9.48 -35.50
CA ILE A 271 -22.79 -9.84 -36.90
C ILE A 271 -23.52 -11.17 -36.85
N ILE A 272 -24.78 -11.19 -37.30
CA ILE A 272 -25.51 -12.45 -37.50
C ILE A 272 -24.98 -13.02 -38.82
N PRO A 273 -24.28 -14.17 -38.82
CA PRO A 273 -23.87 -14.82 -40.06
C PRO A 273 -25.11 -15.21 -40.87
N ILE A 274 -24.99 -15.15 -42.20
CA ILE A 274 -26.03 -15.66 -43.10
C ILE A 274 -26.18 -17.16 -42.82
N PRO A 275 -27.40 -17.71 -42.67
CA PRO A 275 -27.60 -19.13 -42.42
C PRO A 275 -26.91 -20.02 -43.47
N ASP A 276 -26.33 -21.15 -43.03
CA ASP A 276 -25.53 -22.07 -43.84
C ASP A 276 -26.31 -22.76 -44.98
N ASP A 277 -27.63 -22.55 -45.10
CA ASP A 277 -28.47 -23.16 -46.14
C ASP A 277 -28.35 -22.49 -47.52
N LEU A 278 -27.63 -21.36 -47.61
CA LEU A 278 -27.30 -20.67 -48.86
C LEU A 278 -25.87 -20.91 -49.35
N ASN A 279 -25.08 -21.75 -48.65
CA ASN A 279 -23.69 -22.05 -49.01
C ASN A 279 -23.58 -23.49 -49.56
N LEU A 280 -23.80 -23.67 -50.87
CA LEU A 280 -23.56 -24.93 -51.56
C LEU A 280 -22.10 -24.99 -52.03
N ASP A 281 -21.23 -25.62 -51.24
CA ASP A 281 -19.88 -25.98 -51.68
C ASP A 281 -19.91 -27.29 -52.51
N PRO A 282 -19.27 -27.35 -53.69
CA PRO A 282 -19.17 -28.57 -54.47
C PRO A 282 -18.24 -29.59 -53.81
N GLN A 283 -18.72 -30.83 -53.64
CA GLN A 283 -17.91 -31.94 -53.12
C GLN A 283 -16.81 -32.36 -54.10
N ILE A 284 -15.58 -32.45 -53.60
CA ILE A 284 -14.47 -33.19 -54.20
C ILE A 284 -14.20 -34.38 -53.26
N TYR A 285 -14.16 -35.59 -53.82
CA TYR A 285 -13.89 -36.82 -53.07
C TYR A 285 -12.38 -37.06 -52.95
N ASP A 286 -11.96 -37.64 -51.82
CA ASP A 286 -10.55 -37.88 -51.49
C ASP A 286 -9.85 -38.88 -52.42
N ALA A 287 -8.54 -38.69 -52.58
CA ALA A 287 -7.61 -39.77 -52.88
C ALA A 287 -6.48 -39.81 -51.83
N GLU A 288 -6.21 -41.04 -51.42
CA GLU A 288 -5.36 -41.59 -50.36
C GLU A 288 -4.01 -40.90 -50.05
N GLU A 289 -3.80 -40.75 -48.74
CA GLU A 289 -2.57 -40.87 -47.95
C GLU A 289 -1.21 -40.99 -48.69
N SER A 290 -0.30 -40.04 -48.44
CA SER A 290 1.11 -40.33 -48.13
C SER A 290 1.91 -39.07 -47.74
N GLY A 291 2.56 -39.14 -46.57
CA GLY A 291 3.97 -38.75 -46.45
C GLY A 291 4.35 -37.39 -45.87
N SER A 292 4.40 -37.34 -44.53
CA SER A 292 5.42 -36.73 -43.66
C SER A 292 6.54 -35.83 -44.23
N GLY A 293 6.80 -34.72 -43.52
CA GLY A 293 8.09 -34.03 -43.53
C GLY A 293 8.24 -33.00 -42.41
N VAL A 294 8.63 -33.45 -41.20
CA VAL A 294 9.12 -32.59 -40.10
C VAL A 294 10.63 -32.42 -40.25
N GLY A 295 11.12 -31.17 -40.24
CA GLY A 295 12.55 -30.84 -40.24
C GLY A 295 12.95 -29.98 -39.04
N TYR A 296 13.79 -30.52 -38.16
CA TYR A 296 14.47 -29.83 -37.07
C TYR A 296 15.73 -29.11 -37.54
N GLY A 297 16.05 -27.94 -36.95
CA GLY A 297 17.33 -27.25 -37.15
C GLY A 297 17.74 -26.44 -35.92
N SER A 298 18.80 -26.88 -35.26
CA SER A 298 19.45 -26.26 -34.10
C SER A 298 20.45 -25.17 -34.51
N GLY A 299 20.49 -24.05 -33.77
CA GLY A 299 21.53 -23.02 -33.91
C GLY A 299 21.95 -22.48 -32.55
N SER A 300 23.18 -22.80 -32.15
CA SER A 300 23.86 -22.29 -30.94
C SER A 300 24.55 -20.96 -31.25
N GLY A 301 24.47 -20.00 -30.34
CA GLY A 301 25.26 -18.77 -30.39
C GLY A 301 25.34 -18.08 -29.03
N VAL A 302 26.44 -18.34 -28.32
CA VAL A 302 26.81 -17.66 -27.07
C VAL A 302 27.54 -16.36 -27.43
N GLY A 303 27.12 -15.24 -26.84
CA GLY A 303 27.78 -13.94 -26.97
C GLY A 303 27.68 -13.16 -25.67
N SER A 304 28.69 -13.31 -24.82
CA SER A 304 28.90 -12.55 -23.58
C SER A 304 29.51 -11.19 -23.88
N GLY A 305 28.84 -10.11 -23.46
CA GLY A 305 29.37 -8.75 -23.50
C GLY A 305 29.11 -8.02 -22.19
N SER A 306 30.08 -8.07 -21.27
CA SER A 306 30.10 -7.29 -20.04
C SER A 306 30.94 -6.02 -20.25
N GLY A 307 30.30 -4.85 -20.21
CA GLY A 307 30.98 -3.56 -20.19
C GLY A 307 31.06 -3.02 -18.76
N SER A 308 32.23 -3.14 -18.13
CA SER A 308 32.58 -2.47 -16.87
C SER A 308 33.43 -1.24 -17.16
N GLY A 309 32.86 -0.04 -16.98
CA GLY A 309 33.61 1.22 -16.99
C GLY A 309 34.17 1.52 -15.59
N GLY A 310 35.45 1.24 -15.38
CA GLY A 310 36.19 1.67 -14.20
C GLY A 310 36.85 3.03 -14.47
N GLY A 311 36.35 4.08 -13.82
CA GLY A 311 36.98 5.40 -13.77
C GLY A 311 37.71 5.58 -12.45
N THR A 312 39.04 5.51 -12.47
CA THR A 312 39.93 5.92 -11.38
C THR A 312 40.08 7.43 -11.39
N GLY A 313 39.38 8.10 -10.47
CA GLY A 313 39.58 9.51 -10.13
C GLY A 313 40.13 9.63 -8.72
N THR A 314 41.44 9.83 -8.61
CA THR A 314 42.13 10.21 -7.37
C THR A 314 41.77 11.66 -7.02
N VAL A 315 41.06 11.86 -5.92
CA VAL A 315 40.94 13.19 -5.29
C VAL A 315 41.81 13.20 -4.04
N ASP A 316 42.88 13.98 -4.14
CA ASP A 316 43.81 14.36 -3.10
C ASP A 316 43.08 15.21 -2.05
N VAL A 317 42.88 14.68 -0.84
CA VAL A 317 42.41 15.45 0.32
C VAL A 317 43.64 16.02 1.01
N SER A 318 44.15 17.12 0.45
CA SER A 318 45.10 17.99 1.14
C SER A 318 44.33 18.76 2.20
N GLY A 319 44.55 18.37 3.45
CA GLY A 319 44.03 19.05 4.62
C GLY A 319 44.62 20.45 4.72
N ASN A 320 43.76 21.47 4.56
CA ASN A 320 44.10 22.82 4.97
C ASN A 320 43.24 23.21 6.18
N ARG A 321 43.89 23.16 7.35
CA ARG A 321 43.45 23.80 8.58
C ARG A 321 43.27 25.29 8.31
N ILE A 322 42.03 25.76 8.27
CA ILE A 322 41.76 27.19 8.40
C ILE A 322 41.75 27.50 9.88
N THR A 323 42.83 28.16 10.29
CA THR A 323 43.01 28.77 11.59
C THR A 323 41.97 29.86 11.80
N SER A 324 41.30 29.78 12.94
CA SER A 324 40.57 30.86 13.59
C SER A 324 41.45 32.12 13.67
N ASN A 325 41.04 33.21 13.00
CA ASN A 325 41.18 34.60 13.46
C ASN A 325 40.69 35.60 12.39
N PHE A 326 39.43 36.02 12.51
CA PHE A 326 38.84 37.34 12.17
C PHE A 326 37.33 37.17 12.42
N MET A 327 36.60 37.94 13.24
CA MET A 327 36.57 39.39 13.36
C MET A 327 35.83 39.72 14.67
N SER A 328 36.50 40.43 15.58
CA SER A 328 35.86 41.21 16.64
C SER A 328 35.98 42.67 16.21
N LEU A 329 34.85 43.34 15.98
CA LEU A 329 34.57 44.76 16.22
C LEU A 329 33.47 45.26 15.27
N LEU A 330 32.23 45.38 15.78
CA LEU A 330 31.24 46.42 15.46
C LEU A 330 30.01 46.22 16.39
N PRO A 331 29.54 47.22 17.15
CA PRO A 331 28.32 47.12 17.93
C PRO A 331 27.11 47.47 17.05
N GLY A 332 26.45 46.44 16.57
CA GLY A 332 25.09 46.51 16.02
C GLY A 332 24.50 45.12 16.22
N ALA A 333 23.59 44.98 17.18
CA ALA A 333 22.85 43.74 17.35
C ALA A 333 22.10 43.46 16.04
N GLN A 334 22.64 42.58 15.21
CA GLN A 334 21.91 42.05 14.08
C GLN A 334 20.82 41.18 14.68
N THR A 335 19.57 41.61 14.57
CA THR A 335 18.40 40.80 14.92
C THR A 335 18.53 39.47 14.19
N SER A 336 18.55 38.36 14.91
CA SER A 336 18.67 37.06 14.29
C SER A 336 17.40 36.72 13.48
N LEU A 337 17.49 35.76 12.55
CA LEU A 337 16.32 35.32 11.79
C LEU A 337 15.23 34.78 12.71
N SER A 338 15.61 34.05 13.76
CA SER A 338 14.68 33.51 14.74
C SER A 338 14.04 34.60 15.60
N ASP A 339 14.80 35.62 16.00
CA ASP A 339 14.28 36.78 16.71
C ASP A 339 13.29 37.56 15.83
N ALA A 340 13.60 37.77 14.55
CA ALA A 340 12.75 38.47 13.61
C ALA A 340 11.43 37.72 13.31
N LEU A 341 11.48 36.38 13.23
CA LEU A 341 10.29 35.52 13.09
C LEU A 341 9.43 35.57 14.36
N GLN A 342 10.05 35.49 15.54
CA GLN A 342 9.36 35.47 16.83
C GLN A 342 8.75 36.83 17.22
N ALA A 343 9.39 37.94 16.80
CA ALA A 343 8.94 39.30 17.06
C ALA A 343 7.75 39.73 16.19
N GLY A 344 7.34 38.91 15.20
CA GLY A 344 6.24 39.24 14.29
C GLY A 344 6.55 40.40 13.32
N THR A 345 7.79 40.88 13.28
CA THR A 345 8.28 41.92 12.37
C THR A 345 8.63 41.39 10.97
N SER A 346 8.44 40.10 10.71
CA SER A 346 8.52 39.55 9.37
C SER A 346 7.37 40.09 8.52
N GLY A 347 7.64 40.75 7.39
CA GLY A 347 6.61 41.21 6.43
C GLY A 347 5.82 40.09 5.73
N VAL A 348 5.77 38.89 6.32
CA VAL A 348 4.93 37.78 5.92
C VAL A 348 3.65 37.88 6.74
N GLU A 349 2.62 38.49 6.17
CA GLU A 349 1.29 38.54 6.79
C GLU A 349 0.57 37.20 6.54
N THR A 350 -0.01 36.64 7.60
CA THR A 350 -0.80 35.41 7.49
C THR A 350 -2.12 35.75 6.83
N ALA A 351 -2.46 35.08 5.72
CA ALA A 351 -3.61 35.43 4.91
C ALA A 351 -4.47 34.20 4.59
N ALA A 352 -4.78 33.34 5.57
CA ALA A 352 -5.68 32.21 5.31
C ALA A 352 -6.68 31.97 6.45
N THR A 353 -7.96 31.83 6.08
CA THR A 353 -9.04 31.40 6.99
C THR A 353 -9.34 29.93 6.80
N GLY A 354 -9.42 29.18 7.90
CA GLY A 354 -9.87 27.79 7.90
C GLY A 354 -11.40 27.66 7.95
N ARG A 355 -11.97 26.72 7.18
CA ARG A 355 -13.39 26.39 7.23
C ARG A 355 -13.61 24.88 7.09
N GLU A 356 -14.49 24.32 7.91
CA GLU A 356 -14.97 22.93 7.75
C GLU A 356 -16.03 22.87 6.63
N LEU A 357 -15.89 21.93 5.69
CA LEU A 357 -16.88 21.60 4.66
C LEU A 357 -17.26 20.13 4.77
N GLY A 358 -18.23 19.80 5.62
CA GLY A 358 -18.57 18.42 5.92
C GLY A 358 -17.35 17.70 6.52
N ASP A 359 -16.86 16.66 5.84
CA ASP A 359 -15.65 15.91 6.26
C ASP A 359 -14.32 16.52 5.74
N LEU A 360 -14.38 17.61 4.97
CA LEU A 360 -13.22 18.28 4.38
C LEU A 360 -12.82 19.53 5.17
N PHE A 361 -11.56 19.93 5.07
CA PHE A 361 -11.07 21.20 5.63
C PHE A 361 -10.52 22.10 4.52
N GLU A 362 -10.96 23.36 4.45
CA GLU A 362 -10.55 24.35 3.46
C GLU A 362 -9.67 25.42 4.09
N TYR A 363 -8.48 25.63 3.54
CA TYR A 363 -7.68 26.83 3.74
C TYR A 363 -8.01 27.82 2.62
N ARG A 364 -8.78 28.85 2.93
CA ARG A 364 -9.08 29.91 1.98
C ARG A 364 -8.04 31.02 2.13
N ILE A 365 -7.26 31.27 1.07
CA ILE A 365 -6.24 32.32 1.07
C ILE A 365 -6.93 33.68 0.87
N GLU A 366 -6.86 34.57 1.85
CA GLU A 366 -7.52 35.88 1.86
C GLU A 366 -6.97 36.80 0.75
N ALA A 367 -5.64 36.85 0.60
CA ALA A 367 -5.00 37.65 -0.44
C ALA A 367 -5.08 36.94 -1.81
N PRO A 368 -5.40 37.66 -2.90
CA PRO A 368 -5.32 37.11 -4.24
C PRO A 368 -3.91 36.59 -4.56
N VAL A 369 -3.84 35.43 -5.21
CA VAL A 369 -2.57 34.75 -5.53
C VAL A 369 -2.30 34.84 -7.02
N SER A 370 -1.05 35.11 -7.38
CA SER A 370 -0.57 35.03 -8.77
C SER A 370 0.54 34.00 -8.90
N VAL A 371 0.41 33.07 -9.86
CA VAL A 371 1.40 32.02 -10.14
C VAL A 371 1.51 31.87 -11.66
N GLU A 372 2.68 32.19 -12.21
CA GLU A 372 2.91 32.07 -13.65
C GLU A 372 2.73 30.62 -14.14
N ARG A 373 2.45 30.45 -15.44
CA ARG A 373 2.40 29.13 -16.06
C ARG A 373 3.71 28.35 -15.84
N ASN A 374 3.59 27.05 -15.55
CA ASN A 374 4.74 26.16 -15.30
C ASN A 374 5.68 26.67 -14.20
N ARG A 375 5.11 27.16 -13.09
CA ARG A 375 5.83 27.58 -11.88
C ARG A 375 5.17 27.02 -10.63
N SER A 376 5.95 26.93 -9.58
CA SER A 376 5.50 26.57 -8.23
C SER A 376 5.55 27.81 -7.33
N ALA A 377 4.64 27.88 -6.36
CA ALA A 377 4.59 28.94 -5.37
C ALA A 377 4.51 28.37 -3.96
N LEU A 378 5.15 29.06 -3.02
CA LEU A 378 5.02 28.85 -1.57
C LEU A 378 4.02 29.86 -1.03
N ILE A 379 2.86 29.38 -0.61
CA ILE A 379 1.76 30.21 -0.11
C ILE A 379 1.72 30.11 1.42
N PRO A 380 1.81 31.23 2.16
CA PRO A 380 1.73 31.20 3.61
C PRO A 380 0.29 30.84 4.02
N ILE A 381 0.14 29.81 4.86
CA ILE A 381 -1.17 29.33 5.33
C ILE A 381 -1.40 29.54 6.83
N VAL A 382 -0.33 29.72 7.61
CA VAL A 382 -0.42 29.91 9.06
C VAL A 382 0.89 30.47 9.60
N GLN A 383 0.80 31.43 10.52
CA GLN A 383 1.92 31.93 11.30
C GLN A 383 1.40 32.29 12.69
N THR A 384 1.80 31.53 13.70
CA THR A 384 1.18 31.60 15.02
C THR A 384 2.09 31.03 16.10
N ARG A 385 1.85 31.41 17.36
CA ARG A 385 2.44 30.74 18.52
C ARG A 385 1.51 29.63 18.99
N MET A 386 2.07 28.45 19.19
CA MET A 386 1.36 27.31 19.78
C MET A 386 1.93 26.97 21.15
N GLU A 387 1.21 26.14 21.89
CA GLU A 387 1.75 25.56 23.11
C GLU A 387 2.64 24.37 22.76
N GLY A 388 3.85 24.36 23.33
CA GLY A 388 4.80 23.28 23.15
C GLY A 388 5.62 23.07 24.41
N GLU A 389 5.96 21.82 24.69
CA GLU A 389 6.93 21.46 25.73
C GLU A 389 8.06 20.67 25.08
N ARG A 390 9.32 21.03 25.34
CA ARG A 390 10.47 20.23 24.90
C ARG A 390 10.54 18.95 25.73
N VAL A 391 10.60 17.81 25.06
CA VAL A 391 10.54 16.48 25.69
C VAL A 391 11.52 15.51 25.04
N SER A 392 11.81 14.42 25.73
CA SER A 392 12.50 13.25 25.17
C SER A 392 11.53 12.08 25.10
N ILE A 393 11.50 11.34 23.99
CA ILE A 393 10.56 10.27 23.73
C ILE A 393 11.35 8.96 23.63
N TYR A 394 11.19 8.09 24.61
CA TYR A 394 11.80 6.77 24.63
C TYR A 394 10.83 5.71 24.12
N ASN A 395 11.18 5.09 23.00
CA ASN A 395 10.49 3.93 22.47
C ASN A 395 11.54 2.84 22.18
N GLU A 396 11.52 1.76 22.97
CA GLU A 396 12.55 0.72 22.92
C GLU A 396 12.61 -0.02 21.58
N SER A 397 11.47 -0.10 20.87
CA SER A 397 11.42 -0.70 19.54
C SER A 397 12.12 0.15 18.49
N ALA A 398 12.15 1.47 18.67
CA ALA A 398 12.87 2.40 17.83
C ALA A 398 14.36 2.45 18.20
N ARG A 399 14.68 2.61 19.50
CA ARG A 399 16.05 2.62 20.03
C ARG A 399 16.11 2.12 21.46
N LYS A 400 17.11 1.28 21.77
CA LYS A 400 17.20 0.58 23.06
C LYS A 400 17.77 1.44 24.19
N ASP A 401 18.72 2.32 23.89
CA ASP A 401 19.59 2.94 24.90
C ASP A 401 19.35 4.45 25.10
N ARG A 402 18.74 5.12 24.11
CA ARG A 402 18.55 6.57 24.11
C ARG A 402 17.19 6.99 23.54
N PRO A 403 16.53 7.99 24.14
CA PRO A 403 15.32 8.56 23.58
C PRO A 403 15.60 9.48 22.39
N MET A 404 14.54 9.79 21.64
CA MET A 404 14.54 10.86 20.66
C MET A 404 14.18 12.19 21.33
N GLY A 405 14.95 13.25 21.08
CA GLY A 405 14.55 14.61 21.40
C GLY A 405 13.36 15.04 20.53
N GLY A 406 12.42 15.74 21.16
CA GLY A 406 11.16 16.11 20.55
C GLY A 406 10.44 17.25 21.26
N MET A 407 9.19 17.47 20.86
CA MET A 407 8.27 18.36 21.54
C MET A 407 6.89 17.71 21.69
N MET A 408 6.20 18.00 22.79
CA MET A 408 4.77 17.82 22.91
C MET A 408 4.09 19.08 22.38
N LEU A 409 3.59 19.04 21.14
CA LEU A 409 2.92 20.16 20.48
C LEU A 409 1.42 20.10 20.74
N SER A 410 0.80 21.25 21.03
CA SER A 410 -0.65 21.38 21.22
C SER A 410 -1.21 22.42 20.26
N ASN A 411 -2.20 22.02 19.45
CA ASN A 411 -2.85 22.95 18.53
C ASN A 411 -3.87 23.83 19.26
N THR A 412 -3.48 25.08 19.50
CA THR A 412 -4.32 26.10 20.14
C THR A 412 -5.16 26.91 19.15
N THR A 413 -5.01 26.68 17.84
CA THR A 413 -5.71 27.40 16.78
C THR A 413 -7.03 26.72 16.39
N PRO A 414 -7.96 27.44 15.73
CA PRO A 414 -9.12 26.82 15.10
C PRO A 414 -8.80 26.09 13.79
N LEU A 415 -7.54 26.10 13.33
CA LEU A 415 -7.14 25.48 12.07
C LEU A 415 -6.83 23.99 12.26
N THR A 416 -7.19 23.16 11.29
CA THR A 416 -6.63 21.81 11.16
C THR A 416 -5.33 21.93 10.38
N PHE A 417 -4.20 21.49 10.93
CA PHE A 417 -2.95 21.42 10.19
C PHE A 417 -2.86 20.09 9.44
N GLU A 418 -2.51 20.12 8.16
CA GLU A 418 -2.31 18.91 7.38
C GLU A 418 -0.96 18.24 7.66
N GLY A 419 -0.87 16.96 7.32
CA GLY A 419 0.40 16.24 7.41
C GLY A 419 1.41 16.78 6.42
N GLY A 420 2.66 16.92 6.88
CA GLY A 420 3.74 17.56 6.11
C GLY A 420 5.08 17.50 6.81
N SER A 421 6.13 17.96 6.13
CA SER A 421 7.45 18.07 6.73
C SER A 421 7.50 19.21 7.73
N LEU A 422 8.25 19.02 8.82
CA LEU A 422 8.50 20.03 9.83
C LEU A 422 10.00 20.22 10.03
N THR A 423 10.50 21.40 9.74
CA THR A 423 11.86 21.83 10.10
C THR A 423 11.85 22.44 11.50
N VAL A 424 12.75 22.01 12.37
CA VAL A 424 12.86 22.49 13.76
C VAL A 424 14.14 23.30 13.92
N LEU A 425 13.97 24.55 14.37
CA LEU A 425 15.02 25.48 14.74
C LEU A 425 15.03 25.65 16.26
N ASP A 426 16.19 25.62 16.87
CA ASP A 426 16.40 25.86 18.31
C ASP A 426 17.28 27.10 18.47
N GLY A 427 16.67 28.20 18.90
CA GLY A 427 17.26 29.53 18.68
C GLY A 427 17.57 29.74 17.20
N ASP A 428 18.84 30.04 16.88
CA ASP A 428 19.31 30.25 15.50
C ASP A 428 19.88 28.98 14.83
N ALA A 429 19.88 27.84 15.53
CA ALA A 429 20.48 26.61 15.05
C ALA A 429 19.46 25.64 14.47
N TYR A 430 19.84 24.93 13.41
CA TYR A 430 19.08 23.80 12.90
C TYR A 430 19.13 22.63 13.89
N ALA A 431 17.98 22.27 14.46
CA ALA A 431 17.88 21.21 15.47
C ALA A 431 17.49 19.86 14.87
N GLY A 432 16.81 19.86 13.71
CA GLY A 432 16.43 18.65 13.00
C GLY A 432 15.16 18.80 12.18
N GLU A 433 14.64 17.65 11.74
CA GLU A 433 13.44 17.55 10.93
C GLU A 433 12.53 16.45 11.48
N ALA A 434 11.23 16.63 11.30
CA ALA A 434 10.20 15.66 11.64
C ALA A 434 9.15 15.57 10.54
N LEU A 435 8.39 14.47 10.56
CA LEU A 435 7.15 14.36 9.81
C LEU A 435 5.99 14.60 10.78
N MET A 436 5.12 15.54 10.43
CA MET A 436 3.91 15.83 11.20
C MET A 436 2.72 15.13 10.53
N GLU A 437 1.91 14.45 11.32
CA GLU A 437 0.59 13.96 10.88
C GLU A 437 -0.44 15.10 10.96
N ARG A 438 -1.65 14.86 10.45
CA ARG A 438 -2.75 15.82 10.60
C ARG A 438 -2.99 16.13 12.08
N LEU A 439 -3.08 17.41 12.41
CA LEU A 439 -3.26 17.90 13.78
C LEU A 439 -4.51 18.78 13.86
N LYS A 440 -5.58 18.26 14.47
CA LYS A 440 -6.85 18.97 14.61
C LYS A 440 -6.81 20.03 15.71
N PRO A 441 -7.76 20.99 15.72
CA PRO A 441 -7.90 21.94 16.82
C PRO A 441 -7.98 21.23 18.18
N LYS A 442 -7.26 21.76 19.19
CA LYS A 442 -7.16 21.23 20.56
C LYS A 442 -6.46 19.88 20.70
N GLU A 443 -5.98 19.29 19.61
CA GLU A 443 -5.24 18.04 19.66
C GLU A 443 -3.79 18.27 20.14
N ARG A 444 -3.23 17.26 20.81
CA ARG A 444 -1.84 17.26 21.27
C ARG A 444 -1.08 16.09 20.67
N ARG A 445 0.14 16.30 20.20
CA ARG A 445 0.98 15.28 19.57
C ARG A 445 2.43 15.39 20.01
N LEU A 446 3.05 14.23 20.20
CA LEU A 446 4.50 14.09 20.34
C LEU A 446 5.13 14.15 18.95
N ILE A 447 6.13 14.99 18.79
CA ILE A 447 6.90 15.13 17.56
C ILE A 447 8.38 14.96 17.89
N SER A 448 9.01 13.90 17.38
CA SER A 448 10.45 13.65 17.53
C SER A 448 11.23 14.17 16.32
N PHE A 449 12.32 14.91 16.55
CA PHE A 449 13.11 15.52 15.47
C PHE A 449 14.63 15.31 15.60
N ALA A 450 15.13 14.86 16.76
CA ALA A 450 16.56 14.65 16.98
C ALA A 450 16.82 13.48 17.93
N LEU A 451 18.07 13.02 18.04
CA LEU A 451 18.48 12.08 19.07
C LEU A 451 18.78 12.84 20.37
N ASP A 452 18.26 12.37 21.51
CA ASP A 452 18.65 12.94 22.81
C ASP A 452 19.93 12.29 23.31
N LEU A 453 21.04 13.02 23.20
CA LEU A 453 22.34 12.54 23.67
C LEU A 453 22.55 12.67 25.19
N GLY A 454 21.67 13.42 25.86
CA GLY A 454 21.77 13.73 27.28
C GLY A 454 20.99 12.79 28.19
N THR A 455 20.28 11.80 27.65
CA THR A 455 19.50 10.84 28.43
C THR A 455 19.91 9.42 28.07
N ARG A 456 20.18 8.60 29.08
CA ARG A 456 20.42 7.16 28.94
C ARG A 456 19.27 6.39 29.53
N VAL A 457 18.83 5.34 28.85
CA VAL A 457 17.79 4.42 29.32
C VAL A 457 18.34 2.99 29.30
N SER A 458 18.07 2.23 30.36
CA SER A 458 18.26 0.79 30.38
C SER A 458 16.97 0.10 30.80
N THR A 459 16.73 -1.09 30.25
CA THR A 459 15.54 -1.89 30.52
C THR A 459 15.93 -3.22 31.14
N LYS A 460 15.16 -3.66 32.13
CA LYS A 460 15.24 -5.00 32.70
C LYS A 460 13.84 -5.60 32.69
N SER A 461 13.70 -6.80 32.14
CA SER A 461 12.43 -7.54 32.12
C SER A 461 12.52 -8.76 33.01
N GLU A 462 11.52 -8.96 33.84
CA GLU A 462 11.37 -10.08 34.76
C GLU A 462 9.95 -10.62 34.58
N THR A 463 9.79 -11.93 34.44
CA THR A 463 8.47 -12.57 34.45
C THR A 463 8.29 -13.26 35.79
N ASP A 464 7.19 -12.96 36.46
CA ASP A 464 6.77 -13.62 37.69
C ASP A 464 5.41 -14.29 37.47
N LEU A 465 5.29 -15.52 37.98
CA LEU A 465 4.02 -16.24 38.01
C LEU A 465 3.45 -16.03 39.41
N ARG A 466 2.50 -15.10 39.55
CA ARG A 466 1.82 -14.89 40.82
C ARG A 466 1.00 -16.13 41.18
N PRO A 467 0.88 -16.46 42.48
CA PRO A 467 0.06 -17.57 42.92
C PRO A 467 -1.40 -17.38 42.49
N VAL A 468 -2.07 -18.51 42.20
CA VAL A 468 -3.49 -18.60 41.83
C VAL A 468 -4.33 -17.75 42.79
N GLN A 469 -5.06 -16.79 42.23
CA GLN A 469 -5.86 -15.83 43.02
C GLN A 469 -7.28 -16.34 43.26
N LEU A 470 -7.77 -17.22 42.38
CA LEU A 470 -9.12 -17.76 42.48
C LEU A 470 -9.13 -19.22 42.03
N ILE A 471 -9.62 -20.08 42.92
CA ILE A 471 -9.87 -21.49 42.63
C ILE A 471 -11.37 -21.67 42.63
N LYS A 472 -11.90 -22.06 41.48
CA LYS A 472 -13.33 -22.33 41.32
C LYS A 472 -13.51 -23.80 41.01
N VAL A 473 -14.45 -24.44 41.67
CA VAL A 473 -14.83 -25.81 41.31
C VAL A 473 -16.28 -25.81 40.86
N VAL A 474 -16.50 -26.24 39.63
CA VAL A 474 -17.84 -26.30 39.02
C VAL A 474 -18.01 -27.66 38.37
N ASN A 475 -19.05 -28.40 38.77
CA ASN A 475 -19.41 -29.71 38.18
C ASN A 475 -18.25 -30.72 38.14
N GLY A 476 -17.43 -30.79 39.20
CA GLY A 476 -16.27 -31.70 39.26
C GLY A 476 -15.04 -31.25 38.46
N VAL A 477 -15.05 -30.04 37.89
CA VAL A 477 -13.89 -29.42 37.24
C VAL A 477 -13.30 -28.37 38.17
N PHE A 478 -12.03 -28.55 38.52
CA PHE A 478 -11.20 -27.63 39.27
C PHE A 478 -10.54 -26.64 38.31
N GLN A 479 -10.95 -25.37 38.38
CA GLN A 479 -10.42 -24.27 37.59
C GLN A 479 -9.47 -23.43 38.45
N ALA A 480 -8.22 -23.29 37.98
CA ALA A 480 -7.21 -22.46 38.63
C ALA A 480 -7.03 -21.18 37.82
N HIS A 481 -7.48 -20.05 38.36
CA HIS A 481 -7.28 -18.74 37.77
C HIS A 481 -6.04 -18.06 38.38
N TYR A 482 -5.06 -17.76 37.56
CA TYR A 482 -3.84 -17.07 37.96
C TYR A 482 -3.52 -15.94 37.00
N PHE A 483 -2.75 -14.98 37.48
CA PHE A 483 -2.19 -13.93 36.65
C PHE A 483 -0.73 -14.25 36.39
N ARG A 484 -0.36 -14.32 35.11
CA ARG A 484 1.04 -14.17 34.73
C ARG A 484 1.37 -12.70 34.75
N GLN A 485 2.40 -12.30 35.48
CA GLN A 485 2.86 -10.92 35.52
C GLN A 485 4.21 -10.76 34.81
N ASP A 486 4.27 -9.82 33.88
CA ASP A 486 5.52 -9.41 33.27
C ASP A 486 5.87 -8.02 33.82
N LYS A 487 6.99 -7.92 34.54
CA LYS A 487 7.50 -6.66 35.08
C LYS A 487 8.65 -6.17 34.19
N LYS A 488 8.46 -4.99 33.61
CA LYS A 488 9.48 -4.27 32.88
C LYS A 488 9.89 -3.01 33.60
N THR A 489 11.17 -2.94 33.98
CA THR A 489 11.72 -1.80 34.71
C THR A 489 12.56 -0.95 33.78
N TYR A 490 12.17 0.31 33.59
CA TYR A 490 12.93 1.32 32.87
C TYR A 490 13.75 2.12 33.87
N THR A 491 15.07 2.18 33.68
CA THR A 491 15.97 3.05 34.45
C THR A 491 16.45 4.15 33.55
N LEU A 492 16.14 5.39 33.89
CA LEU A 492 16.49 6.58 33.14
C LEU A 492 17.54 7.36 33.90
N SER A 493 18.52 7.93 33.20
CA SER A 493 19.54 8.79 33.76
C SER A 493 19.71 10.02 32.88
N ASN A 494 19.52 11.20 33.48
CA ASN A 494 19.89 12.48 32.89
C ASN A 494 21.41 12.67 33.04
N GLN A 495 22.08 13.01 31.96
CA GLN A 495 23.54 13.21 31.89
C GLN A 495 23.88 14.69 31.66
N THR A 496 22.91 15.58 31.85
CA THR A 496 23.03 17.02 31.60
C THR A 496 22.65 17.83 32.84
N ASP A 497 23.00 19.12 32.80
CA ASP A 497 22.69 20.13 33.80
C ASP A 497 21.28 20.74 33.65
N LYS A 498 20.50 20.32 32.65
CA LYS A 498 19.14 20.79 32.39
C LYS A 498 18.11 19.78 32.86
N VAL A 499 16.97 20.27 33.35
CA VAL A 499 15.78 19.45 33.60
C VAL A 499 15.30 18.84 32.29
N LYS A 500 14.91 17.56 32.31
CA LYS A 500 14.35 16.86 31.14
C LYS A 500 13.02 16.20 31.45
N THR A 501 12.02 16.45 30.62
CA THR A 501 10.77 15.67 30.62
C THR A 501 10.91 14.51 29.63
N VAL A 502 10.82 13.27 30.11
CA VAL A 502 10.91 12.06 29.29
C VAL A 502 9.55 11.35 29.25
N TYR A 503 9.07 11.04 28.05
CA TYR A 503 7.92 10.16 27.81
C TYR A 503 8.42 8.77 27.42
N ILE A 504 8.00 7.75 28.17
CA ILE A 504 8.27 6.34 27.86
C ILE A 504 7.05 5.77 27.14
N GLU A 505 7.22 5.28 25.91
CA GLU A 505 6.19 4.52 25.19
C GLU A 505 6.37 3.02 25.46
N HIS A 506 5.46 2.46 26.25
CA HIS A 506 5.35 1.02 26.47
C HIS A 506 4.20 0.46 25.61
N PRO A 507 4.43 -0.55 24.76
CA PRO A 507 3.40 -1.05 23.85
C PRO A 507 2.21 -1.64 24.63
N VAL A 508 0.99 -1.37 24.16
CA VAL A 508 -0.22 -2.05 24.63
C VAL A 508 -0.25 -3.44 24.00
N ARG A 509 -0.35 -4.48 24.83
CA ARG A 509 -0.42 -5.88 24.39
C ARG A 509 -1.86 -6.38 24.46
N VAL A 510 -2.28 -7.12 23.45
CA VAL A 510 -3.62 -7.73 23.40
C VAL A 510 -3.79 -8.71 24.56
N ASN A 511 -4.92 -8.61 25.29
CA ASN A 511 -5.27 -9.40 26.48
C ASN A 511 -4.39 -9.20 27.72
N TRP A 512 -3.45 -8.25 27.69
CA TRP A 512 -2.69 -7.85 28.88
C TRP A 512 -3.21 -6.52 29.40
N GLU A 513 -3.22 -6.40 30.72
CA GLU A 513 -3.65 -5.19 31.42
C GLU A 513 -2.54 -4.71 32.35
N LEU A 514 -2.49 -3.41 32.65
CA LEU A 514 -1.58 -2.93 33.68
C LEU A 514 -2.06 -3.40 35.05
N ALA A 515 -1.19 -4.09 35.80
CA ALA A 515 -1.46 -4.47 37.17
C ALA A 515 -1.55 -3.21 38.06
N GLU A 516 -2.29 -3.29 39.17
CA GLU A 516 -2.39 -2.17 40.13
C GLU A 516 -1.04 -1.72 40.71
N SER A 517 -0.07 -2.64 40.77
CA SER A 517 1.30 -2.38 41.22
C SER A 517 2.19 -1.69 40.17
N SER A 518 1.69 -1.51 38.94
CA SER A 518 2.39 -0.80 37.88
C SER A 518 2.40 0.71 38.14
N THR A 519 3.43 1.40 37.62
CA THR A 519 3.34 2.85 37.44
C THR A 519 2.12 3.19 36.59
N LYS A 520 1.42 4.28 36.92
CA LYS A 520 0.25 4.74 36.16
C LYS A 520 0.69 5.57 34.94
N PRO A 521 0.14 5.32 33.75
CA PRO A 521 0.44 6.12 32.58
C PRO A 521 -0.22 7.51 32.68
N GLU A 522 0.47 8.51 32.13
CA GLU A 522 -0.07 9.86 31.92
C GLU A 522 -1.13 9.85 30.81
N THR A 523 -0.92 9.03 29.78
CA THR A 523 -1.84 8.92 28.64
C THR A 523 -1.82 7.51 28.10
N VAL A 524 -2.98 7.03 27.66
CA VAL A 524 -3.13 5.74 26.97
C VAL A 524 -3.60 6.01 25.55
N THR A 525 -2.88 5.44 24.58
CA THR A 525 -3.27 5.44 23.17
C THR A 525 -3.63 4.01 22.77
N GLU A 526 -4.16 3.83 21.56
CA GLU A 526 -4.45 2.49 21.03
C GLU A 526 -3.23 1.55 21.06
N ARG A 527 -2.02 2.10 20.86
CA ARG A 527 -0.79 1.30 20.70
C ARG A 527 0.16 1.36 21.88
N TYR A 528 0.07 2.39 22.73
CA TYR A 528 1.05 2.64 23.78
C TYR A 528 0.43 3.21 25.06
N TYR A 529 0.91 2.69 26.20
CA TYR A 529 0.90 3.38 27.49
C TYR A 529 2.06 4.38 27.53
N ARG A 530 1.78 5.64 27.86
CA ARG A 530 2.77 6.72 27.93
C ARG A 530 3.01 7.15 29.37
N PHE A 531 4.24 7.01 29.86
CA PHE A 531 4.64 7.44 31.20
C PHE A 531 5.47 8.72 31.11
N ARG A 532 5.04 9.78 31.80
CA ARG A 532 5.77 11.05 31.88
C ARG A 532 6.69 11.04 33.10
N VAL A 533 7.97 11.31 32.90
CA VAL A 533 9.00 11.33 33.95
C VAL A 533 9.76 12.65 33.86
N VAL A 534 9.81 13.41 34.94
CA VAL A 534 10.67 14.59 35.04
C VAL A 534 11.99 14.17 35.68
N LEU A 535 13.11 14.45 35.01
CA LEU A 535 14.45 14.18 35.48
C LEU A 535 15.16 15.49 35.79
N GLU A 536 15.49 15.68 37.07
CA GLU A 536 16.36 16.77 37.50
C GLU A 536 17.78 16.62 36.90
N PRO A 537 18.59 17.70 36.90
CA PRO A 537 19.98 17.66 36.46
C PRO A 537 20.75 16.50 37.08
N PHE A 538 21.42 15.70 36.24
CA PHE A 538 22.22 14.52 36.65
C PHE A 538 21.48 13.44 37.46
N ALA A 539 20.15 13.50 37.57
CA ALA A 539 19.36 12.56 38.34
C ALA A 539 19.03 11.28 37.56
N ALA A 540 18.64 10.24 38.31
CA ALA A 540 18.11 9.00 37.74
C ALA A 540 16.71 8.71 38.29
N ALA A 541 15.87 8.05 37.48
CA ALA A 541 14.55 7.60 37.87
C ALA A 541 14.31 6.16 37.43
N VAL A 542 13.50 5.43 38.20
CA VAL A 542 13.11 4.05 37.92
C VAL A 542 11.60 4.00 37.72
N VAL A 543 11.18 3.48 36.58
CA VAL A 543 9.77 3.33 36.21
C VAL A 543 9.44 1.84 36.04
N PRO A 544 8.86 1.19 37.06
CA PRO A 544 8.36 -0.18 36.91
C PRO A 544 7.00 -0.17 36.18
N VAL A 545 6.92 -0.91 35.08
CA VAL A 545 5.69 -1.21 34.36
C VAL A 545 5.38 -2.68 34.58
N VAL A 546 4.23 -2.98 35.18
CA VAL A 546 3.81 -4.35 35.48
C VAL A 546 2.57 -4.65 34.68
N GLU A 547 2.67 -5.57 33.75
CA GLU A 547 1.53 -6.08 33.00
C GLU A 547 1.08 -7.41 33.59
N GLN A 548 -0.21 -7.71 33.51
CA GLN A 548 -0.79 -8.97 33.92
C GLN A 548 -1.68 -9.57 32.83
N LEU A 549 -1.60 -10.89 32.67
CA LEU A 549 -2.45 -11.69 31.80
C LEU A 549 -3.21 -12.69 32.65
N GLY A 550 -4.54 -12.62 32.60
CA GLY A 550 -5.40 -13.63 33.20
C GLY A 550 -5.26 -14.96 32.47
N GLN A 551 -4.94 -16.01 33.20
CA GLN A 551 -4.88 -17.38 32.70
C GLN A 551 -5.80 -18.29 33.50
N MET A 552 -6.24 -19.37 32.86
CA MET A 552 -7.12 -20.37 33.46
C MET A 552 -6.65 -21.76 33.03
N ASP A 553 -6.28 -22.59 34.01
CA ASP A 553 -6.07 -24.02 33.81
C ASP A 553 -7.27 -24.80 34.36
N SER A 554 -7.61 -25.91 33.72
CA SER A 554 -8.75 -26.76 34.13
C SER A 554 -8.30 -28.20 34.35
N TYR A 555 -8.69 -28.76 35.50
CA TYR A 555 -8.36 -30.11 35.93
C TYR A 555 -9.63 -30.85 36.36
N GLN A 556 -9.77 -32.12 35.99
CA GLN A 556 -10.88 -32.95 36.45
C GLN A 556 -10.57 -33.49 37.85
N LEU A 557 -11.45 -33.24 38.83
CA LEU A 557 -11.22 -33.72 40.21
C LEU A 557 -11.18 -35.26 40.29
N ALA A 558 -11.95 -35.95 39.45
CA ALA A 558 -11.96 -37.40 39.38
C ALA A 558 -10.59 -37.99 38.97
N SER A 559 -9.79 -37.24 38.19
CA SER A 559 -8.49 -37.67 37.70
C SER A 559 -7.30 -36.90 38.30
N PHE A 560 -7.55 -36.01 39.27
CA PHE A 560 -6.52 -35.19 39.91
C PHE A 560 -5.46 -36.06 40.59
N SER A 561 -4.18 -35.76 40.35
CA SER A 561 -3.05 -36.62 40.75
C SER A 561 -2.19 -36.01 41.85
N GLN A 562 -1.39 -36.86 42.52
CA GLN A 562 -0.40 -36.40 43.51
C GLN A 562 0.63 -35.44 42.89
N GLN A 563 1.08 -35.71 41.66
CA GLN A 563 2.00 -34.82 40.95
C GLN A 563 1.41 -33.43 40.72
N GLN A 564 0.12 -33.34 40.41
CA GLN A 564 -0.59 -32.07 40.28
C GLN A 564 -0.72 -31.39 41.64
N LEU A 565 -1.04 -32.13 42.71
CA LEU A 565 -1.07 -31.58 44.06
C LEU A 565 0.28 -30.98 44.48
N ASP A 566 1.38 -31.70 44.25
CA ASP A 566 2.74 -31.25 44.60
C ASP A 566 3.14 -29.99 43.82
N LEU A 567 2.74 -29.89 42.55
CA LEU A 567 2.92 -28.68 41.74
C LEU A 567 2.16 -27.49 42.36
N PHE A 568 0.93 -27.70 42.79
CA PHE A 568 0.12 -26.63 43.40
C PHE A 568 0.66 -26.20 44.77
N ILE A 569 1.20 -27.13 45.56
CA ILE A 569 1.85 -26.83 46.84
C ILE A 569 3.16 -26.06 46.61
N SER A 570 4.03 -26.56 45.72
CA SER A 570 5.34 -25.93 45.44
C SER A 570 5.19 -24.51 44.92
N ARG A 571 4.15 -24.24 44.12
CA ARG A 571 3.82 -22.90 43.63
C ARG A 571 2.94 -22.07 44.58
N ARG A 572 2.60 -22.59 45.76
CA ARG A 572 1.74 -21.95 46.78
C ARG A 572 0.37 -21.51 46.24
N TYR A 573 -0.21 -22.32 45.36
CA TYR A 573 -1.50 -22.04 44.71
C TYR A 573 -2.70 -22.37 45.60
N ILE A 574 -2.52 -23.24 46.61
CA ILE A 574 -3.59 -23.71 47.49
C ILE A 574 -3.25 -23.43 48.96
N ASP A 575 -4.26 -23.20 49.78
CA ASP A 575 -4.12 -23.10 51.22
C ASP A 575 -4.11 -24.50 51.89
N ALA A 576 -3.88 -24.53 53.20
CA ALA A 576 -3.81 -25.78 53.95
C ALA A 576 -5.17 -26.53 53.96
N ALA A 577 -6.28 -25.81 53.95
CA ALA A 577 -7.62 -26.39 53.97
C ALA A 577 -7.94 -27.10 52.65
N LEU A 578 -7.70 -26.43 51.52
CA LEU A 578 -7.92 -27.01 50.19
C LEU A 578 -6.96 -28.17 49.92
N ARG A 579 -5.71 -28.07 50.37
CA ARG A 579 -4.75 -29.17 50.32
C ARG A 579 -5.28 -30.44 50.97
N GLN A 580 -5.77 -30.36 52.21
CA GLN A 580 -6.31 -31.53 52.92
C GLN A 580 -7.49 -32.18 52.18
N ARG A 581 -8.35 -31.35 51.57
CA ARG A 581 -9.49 -31.87 50.79
C ARG A 581 -9.02 -32.60 49.53
N LEU A 582 -8.02 -32.08 48.82
CA LEU A 582 -7.43 -32.76 47.66
C LEU A 582 -6.71 -34.05 48.05
N GLU A 583 -5.96 -34.05 49.16
CA GLU A 583 -5.31 -35.26 49.71
C GLU A 583 -6.34 -36.35 50.03
N LYS A 584 -7.52 -35.99 50.57
CA LYS A 584 -8.61 -36.92 50.82
C LYS A 584 -9.15 -37.57 49.54
N LEU A 585 -9.36 -36.78 48.48
CA LEU A 585 -9.79 -37.31 47.17
C LEU A 585 -8.76 -38.28 46.58
N ILE A 586 -7.47 -37.93 46.66
CA ILE A 586 -6.37 -38.78 46.19
C ILE A 586 -6.33 -40.09 46.99
N ALA A 587 -6.51 -40.03 48.32
CA ALA A 587 -6.52 -41.21 49.19
C ALA A 587 -7.71 -42.15 48.91
N LEU A 588 -8.91 -41.61 48.69
CA LEU A 588 -10.09 -42.38 48.31
C LEU A 588 -9.86 -43.11 46.98
N ARG A 589 -9.28 -42.41 45.98
CA ARG A 589 -8.91 -43.03 44.71
C ARG A 589 -7.86 -44.11 44.88
N GLY A 590 -6.82 -43.87 45.67
CA GLY A 590 -5.80 -44.88 45.99
C GLY A 590 -6.42 -46.15 46.60
N SER A 591 -7.44 -45.98 47.44
CA SER A 591 -8.17 -47.11 48.04
C SER A 591 -9.03 -47.86 47.02
N ILE A 592 -9.71 -47.16 46.10
CA ILE A 592 -10.45 -47.76 44.97
C ILE A 592 -9.50 -48.56 44.06
N ASP A 593 -8.31 -48.01 43.78
CA ASP A 593 -7.29 -48.67 42.96
C ASP A 593 -6.76 -49.95 43.64
N LEU A 594 -6.51 -49.91 44.95
CA LEU A 594 -6.09 -51.09 45.73
C LEU A 594 -7.16 -52.20 45.73
N VAL A 595 -8.43 -51.84 45.94
CA VAL A 595 -9.54 -52.80 45.90
C VAL A 595 -9.72 -53.37 44.49
N SER A 596 -9.57 -52.54 43.46
CA SER A 596 -9.63 -52.97 42.07
C SER A 596 -8.49 -53.94 41.71
N GLN A 597 -7.27 -53.69 42.20
CA GLN A 597 -6.14 -54.62 42.05
C GLN A 597 -6.41 -55.95 42.77
N LYS A 598 -6.96 -55.91 44.00
CA LYS A 598 -7.35 -57.14 44.73
C LYS A 598 -8.36 -57.96 43.93
N MET A 599 -9.39 -57.31 43.36
CA MET A 599 -10.38 -57.98 42.53
C MET A 599 -9.77 -58.61 41.27
N GLN A 600 -8.81 -57.95 40.64
CA GLN A 600 -8.08 -58.49 39.48
C GLN A 600 -7.28 -59.74 39.87
N LEU A 601 -6.58 -59.71 41.01
CA LEU A 601 -5.84 -60.86 41.53
C LEU A 601 -6.77 -62.05 41.83
N LEU A 602 -7.90 -61.81 42.49
CA LEU A 602 -8.90 -62.84 42.78
C LEU A 602 -9.49 -63.43 41.48
N THR A 603 -9.71 -62.60 40.45
CA THR A 603 -10.21 -63.06 39.15
C THR A 603 -9.17 -63.93 38.42
N ALA A 604 -7.89 -63.55 38.51
CA ALA A 604 -6.79 -64.36 37.99
C ALA A 604 -6.69 -65.71 38.73
N GLU A 605 -6.89 -65.73 40.05
CA GLU A 605 -6.89 -66.94 40.87
C GLU A 605 -8.05 -67.88 40.48
N VAL A 606 -9.28 -67.37 40.31
CA VAL A 606 -10.43 -68.15 39.79
C VAL A 606 -10.12 -68.78 38.44
N THR A 607 -9.48 -68.03 37.55
CA THR A 607 -9.10 -68.52 36.21
C THR A 607 -8.10 -69.67 36.33
N SER A 608 -7.09 -69.54 37.19
CA SER A 608 -6.11 -70.60 37.45
C SER A 608 -6.74 -71.85 38.04
N ILE A 609 -7.62 -71.71 39.04
CA ILE A 609 -8.31 -72.85 39.67
C ILE A 609 -9.22 -73.57 38.67
N THR A 610 -9.94 -72.82 37.84
CA THR A 610 -10.82 -73.38 36.80
C THR A 610 -10.04 -74.21 35.79
N GLN A 611 -8.87 -73.73 35.38
CA GLN A 611 -7.95 -74.48 34.52
C GLN A 611 -7.43 -75.75 35.20
N ASP A 612 -7.06 -75.65 36.49
CA ASP A 612 -6.61 -76.80 37.28
C ASP A 612 -7.68 -77.89 37.40
N GLN A 613 -8.93 -77.52 37.69
CA GLN A 613 -10.03 -78.46 37.79
C GLN A 613 -10.34 -79.16 36.46
N ALA A 614 -10.24 -78.45 35.34
CA ALA A 614 -10.36 -79.06 34.01
C ALA A 614 -9.28 -80.13 33.80
N ARG A 615 -8.02 -79.83 34.15
CA ARG A 615 -6.92 -80.81 34.10
C ARG A 615 -7.15 -81.98 35.05
N PHE A 616 -7.66 -81.73 36.26
CA PHE A 616 -7.98 -82.81 37.21
C PHE A 616 -9.07 -83.74 36.67
N ARG A 617 -10.11 -83.20 36.03
CA ARG A 617 -11.17 -83.99 35.40
C ARG A 617 -10.62 -84.89 34.29
N GLU A 618 -9.82 -84.33 33.39
CA GLU A 618 -9.16 -85.06 32.31
C GLU A 618 -8.23 -86.17 32.85
N ASN A 619 -7.42 -85.84 33.86
CA ASN A 619 -6.53 -86.81 34.51
C ASN A 619 -7.30 -87.92 35.23
N ILE A 620 -8.40 -87.61 35.92
CA ILE A 620 -9.25 -88.60 36.59
C ILE A 620 -9.91 -89.52 35.56
N GLU A 621 -10.44 -88.98 34.46
CA GLU A 621 -11.06 -89.76 33.38
C GLU A 621 -10.06 -90.73 32.72
N SER A 622 -8.82 -90.25 32.50
CA SER A 622 -7.72 -91.06 31.97
C SER A 622 -7.33 -92.19 32.94
N LEU A 623 -7.14 -91.86 34.23
CA LEU A 623 -6.65 -92.80 35.26
C LEU A 623 -7.72 -93.78 35.75
N ALA A 624 -9.02 -93.46 35.61
CA ALA A 624 -10.12 -94.34 35.99
C ALA A 624 -10.14 -95.67 35.19
N LYS A 625 -9.43 -95.73 34.07
CA LYS A 625 -9.26 -96.93 33.22
C LYS A 625 -8.15 -97.87 33.71
N THR A 626 -7.43 -97.51 34.78
CA THR A 626 -6.29 -98.27 35.32
C THR A 626 -6.56 -98.70 36.78
N PRO A 627 -6.74 -100.00 37.08
CA PRO A 627 -7.12 -100.49 38.41
C PRO A 627 -6.15 -100.13 39.55
N GLU A 628 -4.88 -99.90 39.24
CA GLU A 628 -3.80 -99.60 40.19
C GLU A 628 -3.73 -98.10 40.57
N ALA A 629 -4.45 -97.21 39.87
CA ALA A 629 -4.33 -95.75 40.04
C ALA A 629 -5.21 -95.14 41.14
N LYS A 630 -5.90 -95.95 41.96
CA LYS A 630 -6.88 -95.50 42.97
C LYS A 630 -6.34 -94.46 43.96
N GLN A 631 -5.09 -94.58 44.39
CA GLN A 631 -4.48 -93.64 45.33
C GLN A 631 -4.29 -92.23 44.72
N LEU A 632 -3.92 -92.14 43.43
CA LEU A 632 -3.71 -90.88 42.74
C LEU A 632 -5.04 -90.18 42.42
N ILE A 633 -6.07 -90.94 42.03
CA ILE A 633 -7.44 -90.44 41.85
C ILE A 633 -7.96 -89.84 43.17
N THR A 634 -7.76 -90.52 44.30
CA THR A 634 -8.17 -90.03 45.63
C THR A 634 -7.49 -88.69 45.96
N ARG A 635 -6.20 -88.53 45.60
CA ARG A 635 -5.47 -87.27 45.80
C ARG A 635 -5.99 -86.13 44.93
N TYR A 636 -6.36 -86.38 43.67
CA TYR A 636 -6.94 -85.34 42.81
C TYR A 636 -8.32 -84.92 43.27
N ILE A 637 -9.15 -85.85 43.74
CA ILE A 637 -10.47 -85.53 44.33
C ILE A 637 -10.29 -84.67 45.59
N ALA A 638 -9.33 -85.00 46.47
CA ALA A 638 -9.03 -84.19 47.65
C ALA A 638 -8.61 -82.76 47.28
N LYS A 639 -7.72 -82.60 46.30
CA LYS A 639 -7.31 -81.26 45.80
C LYS A 639 -8.45 -80.50 45.12
N ALA A 640 -9.32 -81.19 44.39
CA ALA A 640 -10.50 -80.57 43.79
C ALA A 640 -11.46 -80.04 44.86
N ASN A 641 -11.68 -80.79 45.95
CA ASN A 641 -12.49 -80.33 47.10
C ASN A 641 -11.85 -79.12 47.82
N GLU A 642 -10.53 -79.10 47.98
CA GLU A 642 -9.82 -77.93 48.51
C GLU A 642 -9.98 -76.70 47.59
N GLN A 643 -9.92 -76.91 46.27
CA GLN A 643 -10.16 -75.86 45.28
C GLN A 643 -11.60 -75.34 45.29
N GLU A 644 -12.61 -76.21 45.42
CA GLU A 644 -14.01 -75.80 45.59
C GLU A 644 -14.18 -74.93 46.84
N THR A 645 -13.60 -75.36 47.97
CA THR A 645 -13.61 -74.58 49.20
C THR A 645 -12.95 -73.20 49.01
N ARG A 646 -11.86 -73.13 48.22
CA ARG A 646 -11.20 -71.86 47.90
C ARG A 646 -12.03 -71.00 46.94
N LEU A 647 -12.74 -71.58 45.97
CA LEU A 647 -13.63 -70.85 45.06
C LEU A 647 -14.77 -70.19 45.83
N GLU A 648 -15.39 -70.91 46.79
CA GLU A 648 -16.41 -70.35 47.68
C GLU A 648 -15.87 -69.16 48.51
N GLN A 649 -14.64 -69.29 49.03
CA GLN A 649 -13.96 -68.19 49.73
C GLN A 649 -13.68 -67.00 48.81
N ILE A 650 -13.16 -67.24 47.59
CA ILE A 650 -12.87 -66.18 46.63
C ILE A 650 -14.16 -65.47 46.21
N GLU A 651 -15.28 -66.19 46.04
CA GLU A 651 -16.56 -65.56 45.74
C GLU A 651 -17.00 -64.61 46.86
N ALA A 652 -16.90 -65.06 48.12
CA ALA A 652 -17.17 -64.22 49.29
C ALA A 652 -16.24 -62.99 49.35
N GLU A 653 -14.94 -63.19 49.11
CA GLU A 653 -13.93 -62.11 49.06
C GLU A 653 -14.19 -61.12 47.92
N ARG A 654 -14.59 -61.60 46.74
CA ARG A 654 -14.93 -60.75 45.58
C ARG A 654 -16.19 -59.95 45.84
N LYS A 655 -17.22 -60.56 46.45
CA LYS A 655 -18.46 -59.85 46.82
C LYS A 655 -18.18 -58.76 47.86
N ALA A 656 -17.35 -59.06 48.86
CA ALA A 656 -16.92 -58.07 49.84
C ALA A 656 -16.10 -56.94 49.20
N ALA A 657 -15.14 -57.28 48.32
CA ALA A 657 -14.33 -56.28 47.60
C ALA A 657 -15.18 -55.41 46.65
N GLN A 658 -16.17 -55.98 45.96
CA GLN A 658 -17.10 -55.24 45.11
C GLN A 658 -17.96 -54.27 45.93
N ALA A 659 -18.54 -54.73 47.04
CA ALA A 659 -19.33 -53.88 47.93
C ALA A 659 -18.49 -52.72 48.51
N GLU A 660 -17.23 -53.00 48.85
CA GLU A 660 -16.29 -52.00 49.35
C GLU A 660 -15.92 -50.99 48.25
N LYS A 661 -15.66 -51.45 47.02
CA LYS A 661 -15.42 -50.57 45.87
C LYS A 661 -16.61 -49.63 45.61
N GLU A 662 -17.83 -50.15 45.57
CA GLU A 662 -19.04 -49.35 45.38
C GLU A 662 -19.29 -48.36 46.54
N ARG A 663 -18.88 -48.72 47.76
CA ARG A 663 -18.92 -47.80 48.92
C ARG A 663 -17.94 -46.65 48.72
N LEU A 664 -16.69 -46.95 48.36
CA LEU A 664 -15.64 -45.95 48.14
C LEU A 664 -15.94 -45.05 46.92
N GLU A 665 -16.49 -45.60 45.83
CA GLU A 665 -16.91 -44.82 44.66
C GLU A 665 -18.05 -43.86 44.97
N ARG A 666 -19.01 -44.27 45.80
CA ARG A 666 -20.07 -43.38 46.30
C ARG A 666 -19.49 -42.29 47.20
N GLU A 667 -18.57 -42.64 48.09
CA GLU A 667 -17.89 -41.67 48.96
C GLU A 667 -17.09 -40.64 48.15
N LEU A 668 -16.34 -41.09 47.13
CA LEU A 668 -15.61 -40.23 46.20
C LEU A 668 -16.57 -39.30 45.44
N SER A 669 -17.69 -39.81 44.94
CA SER A 669 -18.69 -39.02 44.21
C SER A 669 -19.34 -37.95 45.10
N VAL A 670 -19.63 -38.29 46.35
CA VAL A 670 -20.16 -37.35 47.35
C VAL A 670 -19.12 -36.29 47.67
N GLU A 671 -17.86 -36.67 47.88
CA GLU A 671 -16.78 -35.73 48.18
C GLU A 671 -16.53 -34.77 46.99
N ILE A 672 -16.55 -35.25 45.74
CA ILE A 672 -16.45 -34.42 44.54
C ILE A 672 -17.62 -33.45 44.44
N LYS A 673 -18.86 -33.91 44.70
CA LYS A 673 -20.05 -33.05 44.68
C LYS A 673 -20.03 -31.99 45.77
N ASN A 674 -19.52 -32.34 46.94
CA ASN A 674 -19.35 -31.41 48.06
C ASN A 674 -18.10 -30.53 47.91
N PHE A 675 -17.27 -30.79 46.90
CA PHE A 675 -16.13 -29.98 46.50
C PHE A 675 -16.58 -28.69 45.79
N GLU A 676 -17.56 -27.98 46.34
CA GLU A 676 -17.86 -26.62 45.89
C GLU A 676 -16.96 -25.64 46.67
N VAL A 677 -16.16 -24.90 45.92
CA VAL A 677 -15.45 -23.71 46.41
C VAL A 677 -16.03 -22.57 45.58
N LYS A 678 -16.76 -21.66 46.24
CA LYS A 678 -17.31 -20.46 45.60
C LYS A 678 -16.25 -19.39 45.43
#